data_AF-A0A3B6TJZ4-F1
#
_entry.id   AF-A0A3B6TJZ4-F1
#
_cell.length_a   1.000
_cell.length_b   1.000
_cell.length_c   1.000
_cell.angle_alpha   90.00
_cell.angle_beta   90.00
_cell.angle_gamma   90.00
#
_symmetry.space_group_name_H-M   'P 1'
#
loop_
_entity.id
_entity.type
_entity.pdbx_description
1 polymer ?
#
loop_
_entity_poly.entity_id
_entity_poly.type
_entity_poly.pdbx_seq_one_letter_code
_entity_poly.pdbx_strand_id
1 'polypeptide(L)'
;MAATGVGAGCLAPSVRLRADPATAARASACVVRARLRRLARGRYVAELSREGPAARPAQQQQLAPPLVPGFLAPPPPAPAQSPAPTQPPLPDAGVGELAPDLLLEGIAEDSIDSIIVAASEQDSEIMDANEQPQAKVTRSIVFVTGEAAPYAKSGGLGDVCGSLPIALAARGHRVMVVMPRYLNGSSDKNYAKALYTGKHIKIPCFGGSHEVTFFHEYRDNVDWVFVDHPSYHRPGSLYGDNFGAFGDNQFRYTLLCYAACEAPLILELGGYIYGQNCMFVVNDWHASLVPVLLAAKYRPYGVYRDSRSTLVIHNLAHQGVEPASTYPDLGLPPEWYGALEWVFPEWARRHALDKGEAVNFLKGAVVTADRIVTVSQGYSWEVTTAEGGQGLNELLSSRKSVLNGIVNGIDINDWNPTTDKCLPHHYSVDDLSGKAKCKAELQKELGLPVREDVPLIGFIGRLDYQKGIDLIKMAIPELMREDVQFWFLLLFLQVMLGSGDPIFEGWMRSTESSYKDKFRGWVGFSVPVSHRITAGCDILLMPSRFEPCGLNQLYAMQYGTVPVVHGTGGLRDTVETFNPFGAKGEEGTGWAFSPLTVDKMLWALRTAMSTFREHKPSWEGLMKRGMTKDHTWDHAAEQYEQIFEWAFVDQPYVM
;
A
#
# COMPACT_ATOMS: atom_id res chain seq x y z
N MET A 1 78.00 -33.19 -66.35
CA MET A 1 77.32 -32.37 -67.37
C MET A 1 76.26 -31.53 -66.69
N ALA A 2 76.07 -30.31 -67.19
CA ALA A 2 75.50 -29.14 -66.54
C ALA A 2 73.98 -28.94 -66.79
N ALA A 3 73.34 -28.04 -66.02
CA ALA A 3 72.53 -26.91 -66.52
C ALA A 3 71.91 -26.07 -65.36
N THR A 4 72.00 -24.74 -65.45
CA THR A 4 71.54 -23.69 -64.50
C THR A 4 71.08 -22.49 -65.35
N GLY A 5 70.14 -21.60 -65.00
CA GLY A 5 69.28 -21.39 -63.84
C GLY A 5 68.45 -20.08 -64.01
N VAL A 6 67.36 -19.98 -63.22
CA VAL A 6 66.68 -18.83 -62.56
C VAL A 6 66.44 -17.48 -63.31
N GLY A 7 65.19 -16.97 -63.24
CA GLY A 7 64.91 -15.52 -63.22
C GLY A 7 63.48 -15.05 -63.56
N ALA A 8 62.81 -14.44 -62.57
CA ALA A 8 61.46 -13.81 -62.52
C ALA A 8 61.08 -12.88 -63.71
N GLY A 9 59.82 -12.55 -64.04
CA GLY A 9 58.53 -12.63 -63.35
C GLY A 9 57.81 -11.27 -63.48
N CYS A 10 56.98 -11.09 -64.53
CA CYS A 10 56.20 -9.88 -64.84
C CYS A 10 54.74 -10.26 -65.14
N LEU A 11 53.77 -9.53 -64.57
CA LEU A 11 52.49 -9.02 -65.14
C LEU A 11 51.37 -8.86 -64.08
N ALA A 12 50.70 -7.72 -64.11
CA ALA A 12 49.58 -7.25 -63.26
C ALA A 12 48.19 -7.59 -63.89
N PRO A 13 47.00 -7.05 -63.48
CA PRO A 13 46.58 -6.32 -62.26
C PRO A 13 45.18 -6.72 -61.66
N SER A 14 44.89 -6.10 -60.50
CA SER A 14 43.58 -5.62 -59.98
C SER A 14 42.50 -6.57 -59.40
N VAL A 15 42.31 -6.49 -58.07
CA VAL A 15 41.00 -6.59 -57.38
C VAL A 15 40.95 -5.57 -56.22
N ARG A 16 39.82 -4.84 -56.13
CA ARG A 16 39.50 -3.79 -55.14
C ARG A 16 39.01 -4.38 -53.81
N LEU A 17 39.42 -3.77 -52.69
CA LEU A 17 38.75 -3.86 -51.38
C LEU A 17 38.48 -2.43 -50.86
N ARG A 18 37.22 -2.16 -50.51
CA ARG A 18 36.72 -0.91 -49.92
C ARG A 18 36.87 -0.97 -48.39
N ALA A 19 37.40 0.08 -47.77
CA ALA A 19 37.35 0.33 -46.33
C ALA A 19 36.73 1.72 -46.07
N ASP A 20 35.88 1.78 -45.04
CA ASP A 20 34.85 2.77 -44.76
C ASP A 20 35.36 3.95 -43.89
N PRO A 21 35.05 5.23 -44.17
CA PRO A 21 35.61 6.38 -43.47
C PRO A 21 34.67 6.88 -42.35
N ALA A 22 34.68 6.23 -41.18
CA ALA A 22 33.89 6.67 -40.03
C ALA A 22 34.68 6.77 -38.70
N THR A 23 35.92 6.30 -38.64
CA THR A 23 36.69 6.17 -37.39
C THR A 23 37.70 7.31 -37.14
N ALA A 24 38.00 8.15 -38.14
CA ALA A 24 38.95 9.26 -38.00
C ALA A 24 38.30 10.60 -37.59
N ALA A 25 36.97 10.75 -37.71
CA ALA A 25 36.26 12.01 -37.42
C ALA A 25 35.83 12.19 -35.94
N ARG A 26 35.87 11.12 -35.12
CA ARG A 26 35.42 11.17 -33.72
C ARG A 26 36.50 11.58 -32.71
N ALA A 27 37.80 11.49 -33.06
CA ALA A 27 38.89 11.85 -32.16
C ALA A 27 39.19 13.38 -32.10
N SER A 28 38.97 14.12 -33.20
CA SER A 28 39.27 15.57 -33.26
C SER A 28 38.18 16.46 -32.65
N ALA A 29 36.93 16.01 -32.56
CA ALA A 29 35.83 16.81 -32.00
C ALA A 29 35.85 16.87 -30.45
N CYS A 30 36.48 15.89 -29.78
CA CYS A 30 36.52 15.80 -28.32
C CYS A 30 37.55 16.76 -27.70
N VAL A 31 38.63 17.09 -28.42
CA VAL A 31 39.71 17.98 -27.93
C VAL A 31 39.34 19.47 -28.06
N VAL A 32 38.54 19.84 -29.07
CA VAL A 32 38.10 21.23 -29.28
C VAL A 32 37.01 21.65 -28.28
N ARG A 33 36.11 20.73 -27.89
CA ARG A 33 35.04 21.00 -26.91
C ARG A 33 35.55 21.17 -25.46
N ALA A 34 36.66 20.53 -25.10
CA ALA A 34 37.30 20.66 -23.78
C ALA A 34 38.04 21.99 -23.60
N ARG A 35 38.60 22.56 -24.69
CA ARG A 35 39.36 23.82 -24.66
C ARG A 35 38.46 25.06 -24.55
N LEU A 36 37.26 25.03 -25.15
CA LEU A 36 36.25 26.09 -25.04
C LEU A 36 35.57 26.16 -23.66
N ARG A 37 35.44 25.03 -22.95
CA ARG A 37 34.87 25.00 -21.58
C ARG A 37 35.82 25.52 -20.49
N ARG A 38 37.14 25.51 -20.70
CA ARG A 38 38.12 26.12 -19.77
C ARG A 38 38.26 27.65 -19.94
N LEU A 39 38.03 28.19 -21.13
CA LEU A 39 38.08 29.65 -21.37
C LEU A 39 36.82 30.38 -20.88
N ALA A 40 35.66 29.72 -20.82
CA ALA A 40 34.43 30.29 -20.27
C ALA A 40 34.38 30.31 -18.72
N ARG A 41 35.09 29.39 -18.05
CA ARG A 41 35.19 29.36 -16.57
C ARG A 41 36.20 30.38 -16.00
N GLY A 42 37.08 30.94 -16.83
CA GLY A 42 38.07 31.95 -16.41
C GLY A 42 37.58 33.40 -16.47
N ARG A 43 36.42 33.68 -17.09
CA ARG A 43 35.85 35.04 -17.16
C ARG A 43 34.72 35.31 -16.16
N TYR A 44 34.11 34.27 -15.58
CA TYR A 44 33.02 34.44 -14.61
C TYR A 44 33.49 34.60 -13.15
N VAL A 45 34.79 34.40 -12.88
CA VAL A 45 35.39 34.50 -11.53
C VAL A 45 36.10 35.85 -11.31
N ALA A 46 36.12 36.74 -12.31
CA ALA A 46 36.79 38.05 -12.23
C ALA A 46 35.82 39.25 -12.07
N GLU A 47 34.50 39.03 -12.14
CA GLU A 47 33.49 40.10 -12.04
C GLU A 47 32.73 40.15 -10.69
N LEU A 48 33.04 39.26 -9.73
CA LEU A 48 32.42 39.24 -8.39
C LEU A 48 33.33 39.79 -7.27
N SER A 49 34.47 40.42 -7.60
CA SER A 49 35.45 40.91 -6.62
C SER A 49 35.64 42.43 -6.62
N ARG A 50 34.61 43.21 -6.99
CA ARG A 50 34.65 44.67 -6.96
C ARG A 50 33.41 45.29 -6.31
N GLU A 51 33.19 45.04 -5.02
CA GLU A 51 32.49 45.99 -4.14
C GLU A 51 33.17 45.98 -2.76
N GLY A 52 33.58 47.16 -2.31
CA GLY A 52 34.25 47.40 -1.03
C GLY A 52 33.29 47.36 0.17
N PRO A 53 33.81 47.44 1.41
CA PRO A 53 33.03 47.17 2.60
C PRO A 53 32.22 48.40 3.02
N ALA A 54 30.91 48.24 3.27
CA ALA A 54 30.13 49.27 3.94
C ALA A 54 29.01 48.70 4.84
N ALA A 55 29.17 49.04 6.13
CA ALA A 55 28.17 49.33 7.16
C ALA A 55 27.10 48.28 7.55
N ARG A 56 27.17 47.85 8.82
CA ARG A 56 26.04 47.31 9.59
C ARG A 56 24.96 48.39 9.78
N PRO A 57 23.66 48.02 9.72
CA PRO A 57 22.64 48.75 10.45
C PRO A 57 21.95 47.88 11.52
N ALA A 58 21.94 48.47 12.72
CA ALA A 58 21.00 48.42 13.84
C ALA A 58 19.96 47.29 13.99
N GLN A 59 19.90 46.78 15.24
CA GLN A 59 18.73 46.15 15.85
C GLN A 59 17.47 47.00 15.64
N GLN A 60 16.43 46.41 15.06
CA GLN A 60 15.08 46.96 15.10
C GLN A 60 14.23 46.22 16.14
N GLN A 61 13.58 47.06 16.94
CA GLN A 61 12.73 46.76 18.08
C GLN A 61 11.49 45.95 17.69
N GLN A 62 11.08 45.06 18.59
CA GLN A 62 9.77 44.41 18.55
C GLN A 62 8.66 45.47 18.55
N LEU A 63 7.90 45.53 17.46
CA LEU A 63 6.61 46.20 17.40
C LEU A 63 5.52 45.17 17.72
N ALA A 64 4.71 45.48 18.73
CA ALA A 64 3.54 44.68 19.09
C ALA A 64 2.52 44.68 17.93
N PRO A 65 1.82 43.55 17.68
CA PRO A 65 0.78 43.51 16.65
C PRO A 65 -0.46 44.33 17.05
N PRO A 66 -1.17 44.94 16.09
CA PRO A 66 -2.37 45.73 16.35
C PRO A 66 -3.55 44.84 16.77
N LEU A 67 -4.32 45.32 17.74
CA LEU A 67 -5.60 44.77 18.18
C LEU A 67 -6.64 44.84 17.05
N VAL A 68 -7.22 43.70 16.68
CA VAL A 68 -8.48 43.61 15.93
C VAL A 68 -9.50 42.87 16.81
N PRO A 69 -10.76 43.35 16.92
CA PRO A 69 -11.64 43.00 18.02
C PRO A 69 -12.54 41.79 17.73
N GLY A 70 -12.76 40.99 18.77
CA GLY A 70 -13.97 40.20 18.97
C GLY A 70 -13.82 38.71 18.72
N PHE A 71 -13.50 37.94 19.76
CA PHE A 71 -14.15 36.65 20.05
C PHE A 71 -14.03 36.38 21.57
N LEU A 72 -15.16 36.04 22.17
CA LEU A 72 -15.35 35.84 23.61
C LEU A 72 -14.50 34.66 24.11
N ALA A 73 -13.62 34.93 25.08
CA ALA A 73 -12.99 33.88 25.88
C ALA A 73 -14.03 33.26 26.84
N PRO A 74 -14.04 31.94 27.06
CA PRO A 74 -14.86 31.33 28.09
C PRO A 74 -14.37 31.75 29.49
N PRO A 75 -15.27 31.95 30.47
CA PRO A 75 -14.87 32.34 31.81
C PRO A 75 -14.07 31.22 32.51
N PRO A 76 -13.12 31.58 33.38
CA PRO A 76 -12.30 30.60 34.10
C PRO A 76 -13.14 29.74 35.06
N PRO A 77 -12.77 28.48 35.30
CA PRO A 77 -13.51 27.59 36.18
C PRO A 77 -13.41 28.06 37.64
N ALA A 78 -14.55 28.03 38.34
CA ALA A 78 -14.65 28.37 39.75
C ALA A 78 -13.89 27.35 40.63
N PRO A 79 -13.31 27.77 41.77
CA PRO A 79 -12.52 26.90 42.62
C PRO A 79 -13.37 25.80 43.29
N ALA A 80 -12.82 24.58 43.31
CA ALA A 80 -13.43 23.38 43.85
C ALA A 80 -13.77 23.52 45.35
N GLN A 81 -15.02 23.20 45.70
CA GLN A 81 -15.46 23.05 47.09
C GLN A 81 -15.13 21.64 47.58
N SER A 82 -14.52 21.56 48.77
CA SER A 82 -14.17 20.32 49.47
C SER A 82 -15.41 19.51 49.88
N PRO A 83 -15.39 18.17 49.80
CA PRO A 83 -16.51 17.35 50.25
C PRO A 83 -16.57 17.24 51.78
N ALA A 84 -17.78 17.34 52.33
CA ALA A 84 -18.09 17.12 53.74
C ALA A 84 -18.05 15.62 54.11
N PRO A 85 -17.74 15.25 55.37
CA PRO A 85 -17.53 13.87 55.79
C PRO A 85 -18.84 13.11 56.03
N THR A 86 -18.87 11.85 55.58
CA THR A 86 -19.92 10.86 55.80
C THR A 86 -19.87 10.29 57.23
N GLN A 87 -21.03 10.18 57.89
CA GLN A 87 -21.22 9.52 59.18
C GLN A 87 -21.34 7.99 59.03
N PRO A 88 -20.96 7.19 60.05
CA PRO A 88 -21.05 5.74 60.05
C PRO A 88 -22.46 5.23 60.47
N PRO A 89 -22.88 4.01 60.08
CA PRO A 89 -24.16 3.45 60.50
C PRO A 89 -24.06 2.71 61.85
N LEU A 90 -25.13 2.81 62.65
CA LEU A 90 -25.40 2.05 63.88
C LEU A 90 -26.37 0.88 63.62
N PRO A 91 -26.41 -0.16 64.51
CA PRO A 91 -27.03 -1.46 64.24
C PRO A 91 -28.42 -1.71 64.87
N ASP A 92 -29.12 -2.70 64.30
CA ASP A 92 -30.14 -3.66 64.80
C ASP A 92 -31.37 -3.25 65.64
N ALA A 93 -32.55 -3.81 65.28
CA ALA A 93 -33.40 -4.65 66.15
C ALA A 93 -34.78 -5.05 65.55
N GLY A 94 -35.18 -6.32 65.75
CA GLY A 94 -36.59 -6.77 65.97
C GLY A 94 -37.32 -7.40 64.78
N VAL A 95 -37.36 -8.73 64.55
CA VAL A 95 -37.98 -9.89 65.26
C VAL A 95 -39.46 -10.15 64.92
N GLY A 96 -39.72 -11.41 64.53
CA GLY A 96 -41.01 -12.15 64.60
C GLY A 96 -41.63 -12.43 63.22
N GLU A 97 -42.14 -13.60 62.84
CA GLU A 97 -42.39 -14.92 63.44
C GLU A 97 -43.07 -15.70 62.27
N LEU A 98 -42.70 -16.92 61.84
CA LEU A 98 -43.25 -18.22 62.27
C LEU A 98 -42.95 -19.24 61.14
N ALA A 99 -42.39 -20.40 61.51
CA ALA A 99 -42.41 -21.66 60.74
C ALA A 99 -43.66 -22.49 61.19
N PRO A 100 -43.97 -23.74 60.73
CA PRO A 100 -43.11 -24.74 60.07
C PRO A 100 -43.80 -25.63 58.99
N ASP A 101 -42.99 -26.48 58.32
CA ASP A 101 -43.16 -27.96 58.22
C ASP A 101 -42.36 -28.55 57.04
N LEU A 102 -41.34 -29.39 57.32
CA LEU A 102 -41.27 -30.87 57.13
C LEU A 102 -40.86 -31.28 55.69
N LEU A 103 -39.89 -32.13 55.33
CA LEU A 103 -39.08 -33.24 55.91
C LEU A 103 -37.87 -33.46 54.94
N LEU A 104 -36.61 -33.69 55.40
CA LEU A 104 -35.93 -35.00 55.62
C LEU A 104 -35.71 -35.81 54.30
N GLU A 105 -34.55 -36.30 53.85
CA GLU A 105 -33.38 -37.05 54.41
C GLU A 105 -32.17 -36.86 53.42
N GLY A 106 -30.87 -37.01 53.69
CA GLY A 106 -30.07 -37.78 54.67
C GLY A 106 -28.99 -38.61 53.91
N ILE A 107 -27.69 -38.34 54.14
CA ILE A 107 -26.64 -39.29 54.67
C ILE A 107 -25.70 -39.78 53.54
N ALA A 108 -24.37 -39.97 53.63
CA ALA A 108 -23.28 -39.58 54.53
C ALA A 108 -21.91 -39.90 53.86
N GLU A 109 -20.83 -39.43 54.47
CA GLU A 109 -19.41 -39.69 54.18
C GLU A 109 -18.95 -41.11 54.60
N ASP A 110 -17.91 -41.61 53.91
CA ASP A 110 -16.70 -42.31 54.41
C ASP A 110 -16.29 -43.51 53.55
N SER A 111 -15.07 -43.48 53.01
CA SER A 111 -14.00 -44.47 53.28
C SER A 111 -12.84 -44.35 52.29
N ILE A 112 -11.66 -44.13 52.84
CA ILE A 112 -10.34 -44.21 52.22
C ILE A 112 -9.99 -45.68 51.95
N ASP A 113 -9.51 -46.00 50.75
CA ASP A 113 -8.60 -47.13 50.58
C ASP A 113 -7.54 -46.84 49.51
N SER A 114 -6.30 -47.08 49.92
CA SER A 114 -5.05 -46.83 49.20
C SER A 114 -4.71 -47.96 48.24
N ILE A 115 -4.47 -47.64 46.96
CA ILE A 115 -3.63 -48.45 46.07
C ILE A 115 -2.65 -47.53 45.34
N ILE A 116 -1.37 -47.68 45.68
CA ILE A 116 -0.23 -47.10 44.98
C ILE A 116 0.06 -47.98 43.76
N VAL A 117 -0.09 -47.44 42.55
CA VAL A 117 0.65 -47.91 41.36
C VAL A 117 1.12 -46.67 40.60
N ALA A 118 2.43 -46.62 40.39
CA ALA A 118 3.18 -45.52 39.82
C ALA A 118 2.67 -45.08 38.44
N ALA A 119 2.37 -43.79 38.30
CA ALA A 119 2.19 -43.12 37.02
C ALA A 119 3.41 -42.26 36.74
N SER A 120 4.09 -42.59 35.65
CA SER A 120 5.17 -41.82 35.03
C SER A 120 4.70 -40.41 34.66
N GLU A 121 5.54 -39.43 34.97
CA GLU A 121 5.47 -38.06 34.46
C GLU A 121 5.37 -38.09 32.92
N GLN A 122 4.23 -37.65 32.40
CA GLN A 122 4.13 -37.06 31.08
C GLN A 122 3.46 -35.71 31.27
N ASP A 123 4.28 -34.68 31.20
CA ASP A 123 3.86 -33.29 31.08
C ASP A 123 2.89 -33.16 29.91
N SER A 124 1.59 -33.07 30.22
CA SER A 124 0.62 -32.52 29.29
C SER A 124 0.66 -31.01 29.47
N GLU A 125 1.55 -30.35 28.72
CA GLU A 125 1.45 -28.92 28.46
C GLU A 125 0.07 -28.66 27.86
N ILE A 126 -0.79 -28.04 28.67
CA ILE A 126 -1.99 -27.36 28.18
C ILE A 126 -1.43 -26.19 27.37
N MET A 127 -1.38 -26.35 26.04
CA MET A 127 -1.05 -25.26 25.13
C MET A 127 -2.06 -24.13 25.35
N ASP A 128 -1.57 -23.04 25.93
CA ASP A 128 -2.32 -21.80 26.14
C ASP A 128 -2.70 -21.24 24.77
N ALA A 129 -3.99 -21.12 24.49
CA ALA A 129 -4.53 -20.74 23.18
C ALA A 129 -4.37 -19.23 22.86
N ASN A 130 -3.31 -18.57 23.33
CA ASN A 130 -3.16 -17.11 23.26
C ASN A 130 -1.69 -16.64 23.16
N GLU A 131 -0.83 -17.32 22.40
CA GLU A 131 0.47 -16.74 21.98
C GLU A 131 0.27 -15.68 20.86
N GLN A 132 -0.59 -14.69 21.08
CA GLN A 132 -0.65 -13.53 20.19
C GLN A 132 0.53 -12.61 20.54
N PRO A 133 1.45 -12.31 19.61
CA PRO A 133 2.59 -11.45 19.90
C PRO A 133 2.10 -10.04 20.28
N GLN A 134 2.49 -9.56 21.47
CA GLN A 134 2.11 -8.22 21.94
C GLN A 134 3.19 -7.19 21.60
N ALA A 135 2.76 -5.96 21.32
CA ALA A 135 3.66 -4.83 21.11
C ALA A 135 4.35 -4.42 22.43
N LYS A 136 5.59 -3.95 22.34
CA LYS A 136 6.35 -3.46 23.51
C LYS A 136 5.74 -2.20 24.14
N VAL A 137 5.15 -1.33 23.31
CA VAL A 137 4.53 -0.07 23.71
C VAL A 137 3.20 0.05 22.98
N THR A 138 2.10 0.01 23.73
CA THR A 138 0.77 0.24 23.17
C THR A 138 0.54 1.73 22.93
N ARG A 139 -0.12 2.06 21.81
CA ARG A 139 -0.37 3.44 21.35
C ARG A 139 -1.84 3.60 20.95
N SER A 140 -2.33 4.84 20.98
CA SER A 140 -3.57 5.22 20.30
C SER A 140 -3.26 5.56 18.85
N ILE A 141 -3.85 4.81 17.91
CA ILE A 141 -3.56 4.93 16.47
C ILE A 141 -4.87 5.28 15.74
N VAL A 142 -4.82 6.29 14.88
CA VAL A 142 -5.97 6.80 14.14
C VAL A 142 -5.66 6.71 12.64
N PHE A 143 -6.18 5.68 11.99
CA PHE A 143 -6.16 5.57 10.54
C PHE A 143 -7.20 6.50 9.93
N VAL A 144 -6.80 7.21 8.88
CA VAL A 144 -7.70 8.06 8.09
C VAL A 144 -7.59 7.64 6.63
N THR A 145 -8.71 7.28 6.02
CA THR A 145 -8.72 6.66 4.70
C THR A 145 -10.01 6.95 3.92
N GLY A 146 -9.89 6.97 2.59
CA GLY A 146 -11.05 6.96 1.69
C GLY A 146 -11.64 5.55 1.46
N GLU A 147 -10.90 4.49 1.80
CA GLU A 147 -11.33 3.09 1.59
C GLU A 147 -10.95 2.20 2.78
N ALA A 148 -11.83 1.28 3.14
CA ALA A 148 -11.52 0.17 4.02
C ALA A 148 -12.46 -1.01 3.75
N ALA A 149 -11.89 -2.20 3.61
CA ALA A 149 -12.66 -3.44 3.55
C ALA A 149 -13.23 -3.79 4.94
N PRO A 150 -14.44 -4.38 5.03
CA PRO A 150 -15.34 -4.76 3.95
C PRO A 150 -16.31 -3.66 3.49
N TYR A 151 -16.27 -2.45 4.06
CA TYR A 151 -17.30 -1.43 3.86
C TYR A 151 -17.25 -0.76 2.48
N ALA A 152 -16.06 -0.31 2.06
CA ALA A 152 -15.85 0.40 0.81
C ALA A 152 -14.43 0.13 0.28
N LYS A 153 -14.33 -0.47 -0.91
CA LYS A 153 -13.05 -0.86 -1.53
C LYS A 153 -13.09 -0.61 -3.03
N SER A 154 -12.06 0.03 -3.57
CA SER A 154 -11.81 0.15 -5.00
C SER A 154 -10.48 -0.48 -5.41
N GLY A 155 -9.48 -0.50 -4.52
CA GLY A 155 -8.16 -1.05 -4.79
C GLY A 155 -7.46 -1.67 -3.57
N GLY A 156 -6.14 -1.78 -3.65
CA GLY A 156 -5.32 -2.37 -2.57
C GLY A 156 -5.30 -1.53 -1.28
N LEU A 157 -5.59 -0.23 -1.35
CA LEU A 157 -5.75 0.62 -0.17
C LEU A 157 -6.81 0.05 0.79
N GLY A 158 -7.96 -0.37 0.26
CA GLY A 158 -9.03 -0.96 1.07
C GLY A 158 -8.62 -2.24 1.79
N ASP A 159 -7.73 -3.05 1.20
CA ASP A 159 -7.21 -4.28 1.84
C ASP A 159 -6.25 -3.95 2.98
N VAL A 160 -5.37 -2.97 2.77
CA VAL A 160 -4.42 -2.49 3.80
C VAL A 160 -5.19 -1.92 4.98
N CYS A 161 -6.12 -0.98 4.73
CA CYS A 161 -6.94 -0.38 5.78
C CYS A 161 -7.98 -1.34 6.37
N GLY A 162 -8.25 -2.47 5.73
CA GLY A 162 -9.10 -3.53 6.27
C GLY A 162 -8.36 -4.46 7.24
N SER A 163 -7.05 -4.63 7.08
CA SER A 163 -6.29 -5.69 7.76
C SER A 163 -5.22 -5.18 8.72
N LEU A 164 -4.45 -4.17 8.33
CA LEU A 164 -3.39 -3.59 9.17
C LEU A 164 -3.92 -3.02 10.50
N PRO A 165 -5.09 -2.32 10.54
CA PRO A 165 -5.67 -1.87 11.80
C PRO A 165 -6.00 -3.02 12.76
N ILE A 166 -6.50 -4.14 12.22
CA ILE A 166 -6.86 -5.33 12.99
C ILE A 166 -5.60 -5.97 13.57
N ALA A 167 -4.54 -6.11 12.77
CA ALA A 167 -3.25 -6.65 13.23
C ALA A 167 -2.65 -5.79 14.36
N LEU A 168 -2.65 -4.46 14.23
CA LEU A 168 -2.21 -3.56 15.30
C LEU A 168 -3.09 -3.66 16.56
N ALA A 169 -4.41 -3.79 16.40
CA ALA A 169 -5.32 -3.97 17.53
C ALA A 169 -5.08 -5.30 18.26
N ALA A 170 -4.83 -6.38 17.52
CA ALA A 170 -4.50 -7.71 18.08
C ALA A 170 -3.19 -7.68 18.91
N ARG A 171 -2.27 -6.78 18.56
CA ARG A 171 -1.01 -6.56 19.29
C ARG A 171 -1.15 -5.63 20.51
N GLY A 172 -2.37 -5.18 20.83
CA GLY A 172 -2.72 -4.41 22.03
C GLY A 172 -2.87 -2.90 21.83
N HIS A 173 -2.75 -2.38 20.61
CA HIS A 173 -2.96 -0.96 20.34
C HIS A 173 -4.44 -0.59 20.38
N ARG A 174 -4.75 0.66 20.76
CA ARG A 174 -6.10 1.20 20.60
C ARG A 174 -6.22 1.82 19.21
N VAL A 175 -6.96 1.18 18.31
CA VAL A 175 -6.95 1.53 16.88
C VAL A 175 -8.30 2.03 16.42
N MET A 176 -8.33 3.24 15.86
CA MET A 176 -9.50 3.84 15.21
C MET A 176 -9.28 3.88 13.70
N VAL A 177 -10.31 3.60 12.91
CA VAL A 177 -10.32 3.84 11.46
C VAL A 177 -11.43 4.84 11.14
N VAL A 178 -11.06 6.01 10.66
CA VAL A 178 -11.98 7.06 10.22
C VAL A 178 -12.11 7.01 8.70
N MET A 179 -13.34 6.78 8.21
CA MET A 179 -13.64 6.73 6.78
C MET A 179 -14.98 7.39 6.45
N PRO A 180 -15.24 7.79 5.19
CA PRO A 180 -16.56 8.25 4.80
C PRO A 180 -17.62 7.14 4.85
N ARG A 181 -18.85 7.51 5.18
CA ARG A 181 -20.02 6.62 5.10
C ARG A 181 -20.61 6.65 3.69
N TYR A 182 -20.15 5.76 2.82
CA TYR A 182 -20.64 5.63 1.44
C TYR A 182 -21.97 4.88 1.40
N LEU A 183 -23.02 5.51 1.92
CA LEU A 183 -24.33 4.89 2.09
C LEU A 183 -25.07 4.73 0.75
N ASN A 184 -25.48 3.50 0.42
CA ASN A 184 -26.36 3.23 -0.72
C ASN A 184 -27.83 3.06 -0.27
N GLY A 185 -28.39 4.12 0.31
CA GLY A 185 -29.75 4.15 0.87
C GLY A 185 -29.82 3.84 2.38
N SER A 186 -30.93 4.21 3.02
CA SER A 186 -31.07 4.19 4.49
C SER A 186 -31.01 2.81 5.15
N SER A 187 -31.19 1.73 4.38
CA SER A 187 -31.16 0.34 4.85
C SER A 187 -30.00 -0.46 4.24
N ASP A 188 -28.88 0.21 3.94
CA ASP A 188 -27.68 -0.46 3.46
C ASP A 188 -27.17 -1.47 4.50
N LYS A 189 -27.10 -2.74 4.09
CA LYS A 189 -26.69 -3.85 4.95
C LYS A 189 -25.23 -3.72 5.40
N ASN A 190 -24.39 -3.04 4.61
CA ASN A 190 -22.96 -2.90 4.92
C ASN A 190 -22.73 -2.00 6.14
N TYR A 191 -23.63 -1.06 6.42
CA TYR A 191 -23.53 -0.13 7.57
C TYR A 191 -24.60 -0.38 8.62
N ALA A 192 -25.27 -1.53 8.61
CA ALA A 192 -26.40 -1.81 9.50
C ALA A 192 -26.00 -1.88 10.99
N LYS A 193 -24.75 -2.25 11.29
CA LYS A 193 -24.20 -2.32 12.64
C LYS A 193 -23.52 -1.03 13.09
N ALA A 194 -23.30 -0.08 12.17
CA ALA A 194 -22.74 1.23 12.49
C ALA A 194 -23.83 2.13 13.07
N LEU A 195 -23.73 2.42 14.36
CA LEU A 195 -24.71 3.19 15.12
C LEU A 195 -24.34 4.67 15.16
N TYR A 196 -25.34 5.55 15.12
CA TYR A 196 -25.11 6.98 15.28
C TYR A 196 -24.61 7.29 16.69
N THR A 197 -23.53 8.05 16.80
CA THR A 197 -22.87 8.37 18.08
C THR A 197 -23.53 9.51 18.86
N GLY A 198 -24.49 10.24 18.26
CA GLY A 198 -25.05 11.46 18.85
C GLY A 198 -24.17 12.70 18.69
N LYS A 199 -22.97 12.57 18.11
CA LYS A 199 -22.01 13.67 17.95
C LYS A 199 -22.03 14.19 16.51
N HIS A 200 -21.92 15.51 16.38
CA HIS A 200 -21.84 16.23 15.11
C HIS A 200 -20.86 17.40 15.25
N ILE A 201 -20.29 17.83 14.13
CA ILE A 201 -19.42 19.01 14.07
C ILE A 201 -19.80 19.87 12.87
N LYS A 202 -19.46 21.16 12.92
CA LYS A 202 -19.63 22.10 11.82
C LYS A 202 -18.28 22.55 11.30
N ILE A 203 -18.03 22.27 10.03
CA ILE A 203 -16.75 22.52 9.36
C ILE A 203 -16.86 23.80 8.52
N PRO A 204 -16.10 24.87 8.83
CA PRO A 204 -16.09 26.09 8.04
C PRO A 204 -15.16 25.93 6.82
N CYS A 205 -15.73 25.66 5.65
CA CYS A 205 -15.01 25.48 4.39
C CYS A 205 -15.94 25.76 3.20
N PHE A 206 -15.40 25.91 1.99
CA PHE A 206 -16.13 26.06 0.72
C PHE A 206 -17.21 27.17 0.76
N GLY A 207 -16.84 28.32 1.34
CA GLY A 207 -17.73 29.49 1.45
C GLY A 207 -18.93 29.29 2.40
N GLY A 208 -18.93 28.25 3.24
CA GLY A 208 -20.03 27.93 4.12
C GLY A 208 -19.61 27.19 5.40
N SER A 209 -20.62 26.66 6.09
CA SER A 209 -20.45 25.79 7.25
C SER A 209 -21.21 24.49 7.01
N HIS A 210 -20.48 23.38 6.96
CA HIS A 210 -21.02 22.07 6.60
C HIS A 210 -21.04 21.17 7.82
N GLU A 211 -22.18 20.56 8.08
CA GLU A 211 -22.35 19.66 9.23
C GLU A 211 -22.03 18.22 8.84
N VAL A 212 -21.19 17.56 9.62
CA VAL A 212 -20.95 16.12 9.49
C VAL A 212 -21.28 15.43 10.81
N THR A 213 -21.74 14.18 10.69
CA THR A 213 -22.11 13.36 11.84
C THR A 213 -21.27 12.09 11.89
N PHE A 214 -21.15 11.49 13.06
CA PHE A 214 -20.32 10.30 13.27
C PHE A 214 -21.16 9.08 13.58
N PHE A 215 -20.91 8.00 12.85
CA PHE A 215 -21.39 6.65 13.14
C PHE A 215 -20.23 5.77 13.62
N HIS A 216 -20.51 4.78 14.44
CA HIS A 216 -19.49 3.93 15.06
C HIS A 216 -19.90 2.46 15.08
N GLU A 217 -18.94 1.58 14.80
CA GLU A 217 -19.02 0.14 15.01
C GLU A 217 -17.72 -0.33 15.66
N TYR A 218 -17.81 -1.14 16.72
CA TYR A 218 -16.65 -1.80 17.31
C TYR A 218 -16.58 -3.24 16.78
N ARG A 219 -15.51 -3.57 16.04
CA ARG A 219 -15.35 -4.88 15.39
C ARG A 219 -13.88 -5.25 15.31
N ASP A 220 -13.56 -6.50 15.62
CA ASP A 220 -12.19 -7.05 15.58
C ASP A 220 -11.19 -6.21 16.38
N ASN A 221 -11.64 -5.74 17.57
CA ASN A 221 -10.91 -4.84 18.46
C ASN A 221 -10.56 -3.45 17.87
N VAL A 222 -11.14 -3.09 16.73
CA VAL A 222 -10.98 -1.81 16.05
C VAL A 222 -12.24 -0.94 16.19
N ASP A 223 -12.03 0.35 16.46
CA ASP A 223 -13.07 1.38 16.45
C ASP A 223 -13.28 1.91 15.02
N TRP A 224 -14.30 1.41 14.34
CA TRP A 224 -14.68 1.86 12.99
C TRP A 224 -15.58 3.09 13.09
N VAL A 225 -15.07 4.24 12.65
CA VAL A 225 -15.77 5.54 12.69
C VAL A 225 -16.10 5.99 11.27
N PHE A 226 -17.38 6.21 11.01
CA PHE A 226 -17.87 6.64 9.71
C PHE A 226 -18.34 8.09 9.75
N VAL A 227 -17.78 8.91 8.86
CA VAL A 227 -18.15 10.31 8.68
C VAL A 227 -19.30 10.37 7.68
N ASP A 228 -20.45 10.84 8.15
CA ASP A 228 -21.67 10.92 7.34
C ASP A 228 -21.95 12.36 6.89
N HIS A 229 -22.14 12.51 5.59
CA HIS A 229 -22.53 13.73 4.90
C HIS A 229 -23.21 13.36 3.58
N PRO A 230 -24.22 14.12 3.10
CA PRO A 230 -24.94 13.81 1.86
C PRO A 230 -24.04 13.65 0.61
N SER A 231 -22.89 14.31 0.56
CA SER A 231 -21.94 14.18 -0.56
C SER A 231 -21.30 12.80 -0.70
N TYR A 232 -21.37 11.94 0.32
CA TYR A 232 -20.90 10.56 0.25
C TYR A 232 -21.98 9.56 -0.19
N HIS A 233 -23.26 9.93 -0.09
CA HIS A 233 -24.40 9.06 -0.39
C HIS A 233 -24.71 9.07 -1.88
N ARG A 234 -23.78 8.56 -2.69
CA ARG A 234 -23.89 8.59 -4.15
C ARG A 234 -23.78 7.19 -4.76
N PRO A 235 -24.56 6.89 -5.79
CA PRO A 235 -24.34 5.71 -6.61
C PRO A 235 -23.05 5.88 -7.43
N GLY A 236 -22.43 4.78 -7.82
CA GLY A 236 -21.19 4.77 -8.59
C GLY A 236 -20.00 4.25 -7.78
N SER A 237 -18.80 4.66 -8.17
CA SER A 237 -17.58 4.37 -7.41
C SER A 237 -17.34 5.40 -6.31
N LEU A 238 -16.38 5.14 -5.44
CA LEU A 238 -16.03 6.03 -4.32
C LEU A 238 -15.57 7.43 -4.81
N TYR A 239 -14.98 7.50 -6.01
CA TYR A 239 -14.36 8.70 -6.55
C TYR A 239 -15.07 9.30 -7.77
N GLY A 240 -16.00 8.59 -8.38
CA GLY A 240 -16.65 9.00 -9.63
C GLY A 240 -17.78 8.08 -10.08
N ASP A 241 -18.38 8.44 -11.21
CA ASP A 241 -19.45 7.68 -11.86
C ASP A 241 -19.14 7.44 -13.35
N ASN A 242 -20.17 7.11 -14.14
CA ASN A 242 -20.02 6.85 -15.58
C ASN A 242 -19.49 8.07 -16.36
N PHE A 243 -19.58 9.27 -15.81
CA PHE A 243 -19.13 10.53 -16.41
C PHE A 243 -17.71 10.91 -15.97
N GLY A 244 -17.07 10.11 -15.12
CA GLY A 244 -15.71 10.31 -14.65
C GLY A 244 -15.65 10.63 -13.15
N ALA A 245 -14.52 11.19 -12.71
CA ALA A 245 -14.32 11.58 -11.32
C ALA A 245 -15.28 12.71 -10.91
N PHE A 246 -15.79 12.66 -9.68
CA PHE A 246 -16.66 13.71 -9.17
C PHE A 246 -15.89 15.04 -8.99
N GLY A 247 -16.43 16.14 -9.51
CA GLY A 247 -15.79 17.46 -9.40
C GLY A 247 -15.75 18.02 -7.98
N ASP A 248 -16.55 17.51 -7.05
CA ASP A 248 -16.56 17.90 -5.63
C ASP A 248 -15.69 16.99 -4.75
N ASN A 249 -14.82 16.18 -5.35
CA ASN A 249 -13.91 15.29 -4.63
C ASN A 249 -13.05 16.05 -3.60
N GLN A 250 -12.53 17.23 -3.96
CA GLN A 250 -11.78 18.07 -3.05
C GLN A 250 -12.59 18.40 -1.79
N PHE A 251 -13.84 18.85 -1.95
CA PHE A 251 -14.75 19.16 -0.85
C PHE A 251 -15.01 17.94 0.05
N ARG A 252 -15.36 16.80 -0.57
CA ARG A 252 -15.64 15.54 0.13
C ARG A 252 -14.48 15.17 1.06
N TYR A 253 -13.26 15.13 0.53
CA TYR A 253 -12.11 14.69 1.32
C TYR A 253 -11.56 15.77 2.26
N THR A 254 -11.86 17.06 2.03
CA THR A 254 -11.68 18.10 3.04
C THR A 254 -12.55 17.82 4.27
N LEU A 255 -13.83 17.47 4.09
CA LEU A 255 -14.72 17.13 5.21
C LEU A 255 -14.19 15.94 6.02
N LEU A 256 -13.71 14.88 5.33
CA LEU A 256 -13.08 13.72 5.97
C LEU A 256 -11.92 14.14 6.88
N CYS A 257 -11.01 14.97 6.36
CA CYS A 257 -9.82 15.38 7.10
C CYS A 257 -10.16 16.19 8.36
N TYR A 258 -11.08 17.16 8.27
CA TYR A 258 -11.54 17.91 9.45
C TYR A 258 -12.24 16.99 10.46
N ALA A 259 -13.13 16.11 9.99
CA ALA A 259 -13.83 15.16 10.86
C ALA A 259 -12.87 14.22 11.59
N ALA A 260 -11.82 13.75 10.90
CA ALA A 260 -10.80 12.88 11.48
C ALA A 260 -9.94 13.58 12.54
N CYS A 261 -9.72 14.89 12.44
CA CYS A 261 -9.04 15.65 13.50
C CYS A 261 -9.93 15.82 14.75
N GLU A 262 -11.25 15.90 14.61
CA GLU A 262 -12.16 16.06 15.73
C GLU A 262 -12.52 14.73 16.42
N ALA A 263 -12.63 13.64 15.67
CA ALA A 263 -13.06 12.34 16.19
C ALA A 263 -12.31 11.88 17.46
N PRO A 264 -10.97 11.97 17.54
CA PRO A 264 -10.24 11.57 18.75
C PRO A 264 -10.50 12.44 19.98
N LEU A 265 -11.01 13.67 19.78
CA LEU A 265 -11.27 14.65 20.84
C LEU A 265 -12.69 14.55 21.41
N ILE A 266 -13.68 14.16 20.59
CA ILE A 266 -15.10 14.29 20.95
C ILE A 266 -15.85 12.96 21.11
N LEU A 267 -15.32 11.86 20.55
CA LEU A 267 -15.98 10.55 20.60
C LEU A 267 -15.55 9.76 21.84
N GLU A 268 -16.50 9.51 22.73
CA GLU A 268 -16.30 8.75 23.98
C GLU A 268 -16.50 7.24 23.74
N LEU A 269 -15.61 6.65 22.93
CA LEU A 269 -15.70 5.23 22.56
C LEU A 269 -15.29 4.35 23.75
N GLY A 270 -16.19 3.50 24.23
CA GLY A 270 -15.96 2.71 25.44
C GLY A 270 -15.89 3.56 26.73
N GLY A 271 -16.49 4.76 26.72
CA GLY A 271 -16.59 5.64 27.90
C GLY A 271 -15.46 6.66 28.06
N TYR A 272 -14.49 6.71 27.14
CA TYR A 272 -13.41 7.71 27.16
C TYR A 272 -12.90 8.03 25.76
N ILE A 273 -12.41 9.26 25.57
CA ILE A 273 -11.89 9.75 24.29
C ILE A 273 -10.53 9.12 23.94
N TYR A 274 -10.12 9.20 22.68
CA TYR A 274 -8.75 8.82 22.25
C TYR A 274 -7.70 9.81 22.76
N GLY A 275 -8.08 11.10 22.83
CA GLY A 275 -7.24 12.16 23.35
C GLY A 275 -6.24 12.71 22.34
N GLN A 276 -5.22 13.40 22.85
CA GLN A 276 -4.31 14.22 22.04
C GLN A 276 -2.92 13.61 21.80
N ASN A 277 -2.71 12.37 22.22
CA ASN A 277 -1.46 11.63 22.02
C ASN A 277 -1.71 10.45 21.06
N CYS A 278 -2.04 10.78 19.82
CA CYS A 278 -2.39 9.83 18.78
C CYS A 278 -1.31 9.77 17.69
N MET A 279 -1.14 8.58 17.10
CA MET A 279 -0.48 8.42 15.81
C MET A 279 -1.53 8.47 14.71
N PHE A 280 -1.55 9.53 13.91
CA PHE A 280 -2.40 9.62 12.73
C PHE A 280 -1.74 8.91 11.55
N VAL A 281 -2.35 7.85 11.03
CA VAL A 281 -1.89 7.17 9.82
C VAL A 281 -2.79 7.60 8.67
N VAL A 282 -2.28 8.48 7.83
CA VAL A 282 -3.07 9.14 6.77
C VAL A 282 -2.75 8.50 5.43
N ASN A 283 -3.78 7.96 4.78
CA ASN A 283 -3.60 7.13 3.59
C ASN A 283 -3.95 7.90 2.33
N ASP A 284 -2.98 8.01 1.42
CA ASP A 284 -3.06 8.70 0.13
C ASP A 284 -3.55 10.15 0.22
N TRP A 285 -3.85 10.76 -0.93
CA TRP A 285 -4.25 12.16 -1.04
C TRP A 285 -5.56 12.48 -0.30
N HIS A 286 -6.45 11.49 -0.15
CA HIS A 286 -7.76 11.64 0.51
C HIS A 286 -7.65 12.12 1.97
N ALA A 287 -6.64 11.65 2.69
CA ALA A 287 -6.38 12.00 4.08
C ALA A 287 -5.23 13.01 4.26
N SER A 288 -4.65 13.47 3.15
CA SER A 288 -3.39 14.24 3.18
C SER A 288 -3.54 15.66 3.75
N LEU A 289 -4.76 16.16 3.94
CA LEU A 289 -4.97 17.46 4.61
C LEU A 289 -4.85 17.36 6.14
N VAL A 290 -4.98 16.17 6.74
CA VAL A 290 -4.87 15.95 8.19
C VAL A 290 -3.56 16.48 8.79
N PRO A 291 -2.35 16.11 8.31
CA PRO A 291 -1.11 16.62 8.90
C PRO A 291 -0.97 18.15 8.75
N VAL A 292 -1.53 18.73 7.68
CA VAL A 292 -1.60 20.18 7.51
C VAL A 292 -2.54 20.80 8.53
N LEU A 293 -3.71 20.21 8.78
CA LEU A 293 -4.65 20.69 9.79
C LEU A 293 -4.05 20.61 11.20
N LEU A 294 -3.37 19.51 11.55
CA LEU A 294 -2.67 19.37 12.83
C LEU A 294 -1.71 20.54 13.06
N ALA A 295 -0.87 20.85 12.06
CA ALA A 295 0.12 21.92 12.15
C ALA A 295 -0.48 23.34 12.04
N ALA A 296 -1.49 23.54 11.21
CA ALA A 296 -2.06 24.87 10.96
C ALA A 296 -3.10 25.30 12.00
N LYS A 297 -3.96 24.37 12.41
CA LYS A 297 -5.17 24.65 13.20
C LYS A 297 -5.08 24.23 14.66
N TYR A 298 -4.30 23.21 15.01
CA TYR A 298 -4.32 22.62 16.36
C TYR A 298 -3.05 22.93 17.16
N ARG A 299 -1.87 22.57 16.65
CA ARG A 299 -0.58 22.72 17.38
C ARG A 299 -0.28 24.15 17.85
N PRO A 300 -0.51 25.21 17.05
CA PRO A 300 -0.28 26.59 17.47
C PRO A 300 -1.10 26.99 18.71
N TYR A 301 -2.25 26.35 18.92
CA TYR A 301 -3.17 26.62 20.02
C TYR A 301 -3.05 25.61 21.18
N GLY A 302 -2.02 24.77 21.19
CA GLY A 302 -1.76 23.83 22.28
C GLY A 302 -2.46 22.48 22.17
N VAL A 303 -3.20 22.23 21.09
CA VAL A 303 -3.89 20.95 20.86
C VAL A 303 -3.02 20.04 19.98
N TYR A 304 -2.97 18.74 20.26
CA TYR A 304 -2.23 17.74 19.47
C TYR A 304 -0.70 17.96 19.38
N ARG A 305 -0.09 18.64 20.36
CA ARG A 305 1.38 18.83 20.40
C ARG A 305 2.15 17.51 20.47
N ASP A 306 1.61 16.54 21.20
CA ASP A 306 2.23 15.23 21.38
C ASP A 306 1.83 14.22 20.29
N SER A 307 0.84 14.55 19.45
CA SER A 307 0.46 13.69 18.33
C SER A 307 1.45 13.78 17.19
N ARG A 308 1.53 12.67 16.44
CA ARG A 308 2.37 12.53 15.24
C ARG A 308 1.54 12.00 14.08
N SER A 309 2.08 12.16 12.89
CA SER A 309 1.41 11.79 11.64
C SER A 309 2.36 11.04 10.71
N THR A 310 1.90 9.91 10.19
CA THR A 310 2.57 9.11 9.18
C THR A 310 1.74 9.14 7.91
N LEU A 311 2.32 9.66 6.83
CA LEU A 311 1.72 9.60 5.50
C LEU A 311 2.03 8.23 4.87
N VAL A 312 1.01 7.49 4.45
CA VAL A 312 1.16 6.26 3.69
C VAL A 312 0.78 6.52 2.23
N ILE A 313 1.73 6.33 1.32
CA ILE A 313 1.56 6.52 -0.12
C ILE A 313 1.44 5.14 -0.79
N HIS A 314 0.24 4.81 -1.25
CA HIS A 314 -0.04 3.58 -1.99
C HIS A 314 0.14 3.78 -3.49
N ASN A 315 -0.06 5.01 -3.99
CA ASN A 315 0.16 5.35 -5.38
C ASN A 315 0.46 6.84 -5.54
N LEU A 316 1.30 7.19 -6.51
CA LEU A 316 1.57 8.59 -6.89
C LEU A 316 0.77 9.09 -8.10
N ALA A 317 -0.04 8.21 -8.71
CA ALA A 317 -0.88 8.55 -9.85
C ALA A 317 -1.97 9.56 -9.47
N HIS A 318 -2.52 9.44 -8.27
CA HIS A 318 -3.57 10.32 -7.75
C HIS A 318 -3.03 11.14 -6.59
N GLN A 319 -2.74 12.42 -6.84
CA GLN A 319 -2.14 13.32 -5.85
C GLN A 319 -3.14 14.32 -5.23
N GLY A 320 -4.41 14.30 -5.68
CA GLY A 320 -5.42 15.26 -5.23
C GLY A 320 -5.08 16.69 -5.65
N VAL A 321 -4.95 16.90 -6.96
CA VAL A 321 -4.55 18.19 -7.55
C VAL A 321 -5.76 18.94 -8.06
N GLU A 322 -5.91 20.19 -7.63
CA GLU A 322 -6.95 21.11 -8.08
C GLU A 322 -6.36 22.50 -8.36
N PRO A 323 -7.05 23.38 -9.12
CA PRO A 323 -6.57 24.73 -9.39
C PRO A 323 -6.27 25.52 -8.11
N ALA A 324 -5.22 26.34 -8.12
CA ALA A 324 -4.80 27.11 -6.94
C ALA A 324 -5.89 28.06 -6.41
N SER A 325 -6.83 28.48 -7.26
CA SER A 325 -7.98 29.30 -6.89
C SER A 325 -8.90 28.66 -5.85
N THR A 326 -8.83 27.34 -5.66
CA THR A 326 -9.62 26.59 -4.68
C THR A 326 -9.03 26.63 -3.26
N TYR A 327 -7.81 27.14 -3.08
CA TYR A 327 -7.17 27.18 -1.76
C TYR A 327 -8.03 27.84 -0.66
N PRO A 328 -8.69 29.00 -0.89
CA PRO A 328 -9.53 29.63 0.13
C PRO A 328 -10.70 28.74 0.59
N ASP A 329 -11.18 27.83 -0.27
CA ASP A 329 -12.26 26.92 0.05
C ASP A 329 -11.86 25.87 1.10
N LEU A 330 -10.56 25.62 1.29
CA LEU A 330 -10.08 24.64 2.26
C LEU A 330 -10.22 25.11 3.74
N GLY A 331 -10.52 26.39 3.96
CA GLY A 331 -10.66 26.96 5.31
C GLY A 331 -9.33 27.08 6.07
N LEU A 332 -8.19 27.02 5.36
CA LEU A 332 -6.85 27.16 5.93
C LEU A 332 -6.39 28.63 5.95
N PRO A 333 -5.55 29.03 6.92
CA PRO A 333 -4.96 30.38 6.92
C PRO A 333 -4.10 30.65 5.67
N PRO A 334 -4.04 31.89 5.14
CA PRO A 334 -3.31 32.21 3.91
C PRO A 334 -1.82 31.83 3.91
N GLU A 335 -1.16 31.90 5.06
CA GLU A 335 0.26 31.56 5.25
C GLU A 335 0.59 30.09 4.95
N TRP A 336 -0.41 29.21 5.00
CA TRP A 336 -0.26 27.77 4.70
C TRP A 336 -0.35 27.45 3.20
N TYR A 337 -0.59 28.43 2.34
CA TYR A 337 -0.68 28.21 0.89
C TYR A 337 0.58 27.54 0.33
N GLY A 338 1.77 27.99 0.75
CA GLY A 338 3.04 27.42 0.30
C GLY A 338 3.22 25.93 0.65
N ALA A 339 2.50 25.42 1.66
CA ALA A 339 2.51 23.99 1.98
C ALA A 339 1.78 23.17 0.91
N LEU A 340 0.68 23.67 0.36
CA LEU A 340 -0.12 22.99 -0.68
C LEU A 340 0.23 23.42 -2.11
N GLU A 341 0.90 24.56 -2.27
CA GLU A 341 1.24 25.14 -3.56
C GLU A 341 1.98 24.14 -4.46
N TRP A 342 1.54 24.05 -5.70
CA TRP A 342 2.15 23.26 -6.74
C TRP A 342 2.11 24.02 -8.06
N VAL A 343 3.27 24.19 -8.71
CA VAL A 343 3.36 24.83 -10.02
C VAL A 343 3.84 23.82 -11.04
N PHE A 344 2.99 23.52 -12.02
CA PHE A 344 3.35 22.64 -13.11
C PHE A 344 4.41 23.29 -14.01
N PRO A 345 5.42 22.51 -14.46
CA PRO A 345 6.45 23.00 -15.36
C PRO A 345 5.86 23.44 -16.71
N GLU A 346 6.56 24.31 -17.43
CA GLU A 346 6.08 24.91 -18.68
C GLU A 346 5.66 23.87 -19.74
N TRP A 347 6.35 22.74 -19.82
CA TRP A 347 6.03 21.66 -20.77
C TRP A 347 4.72 20.92 -20.44
N ALA A 348 4.22 21.01 -19.20
CA ALA A 348 2.99 20.38 -18.74
C ALA A 348 1.76 21.30 -18.80
N ARG A 349 1.94 22.55 -19.26
CA ARG A 349 0.85 23.53 -19.40
C ARG A 349 -0.15 23.07 -20.46
N ARG A 350 -1.43 23.26 -20.17
CA ARG A 350 -2.53 22.71 -20.96
C ARG A 350 -2.99 23.64 -22.08
N HIS A 351 -2.74 24.95 -21.97
CA HIS A 351 -3.07 25.95 -22.98
C HIS A 351 -2.22 27.23 -22.82
N ALA A 352 -2.27 28.14 -23.79
CA ALA A 352 -1.40 29.33 -23.84
C ALA A 352 -1.48 30.25 -22.60
N LEU A 353 -2.65 30.34 -21.96
CA LEU A 353 -2.88 31.15 -20.76
C LEU A 353 -2.74 30.37 -19.44
N ASP A 354 -2.35 29.10 -19.51
CA ASP A 354 -2.26 28.24 -18.33
C ASP A 354 -1.00 28.60 -17.53
N LYS A 355 -1.20 29.11 -16.32
CA LYS A 355 -0.13 29.42 -15.37
C LYS A 355 0.39 28.17 -14.64
N GLY A 356 -0.31 27.04 -14.74
CA GLY A 356 0.04 25.80 -14.08
C GLY A 356 -0.04 25.85 -12.56
N GLU A 357 -0.72 26.83 -11.99
CA GLU A 357 -0.86 27.03 -10.54
C GLU A 357 -1.94 26.11 -9.98
N ALA A 358 -1.56 25.27 -9.03
CA ALA A 358 -2.43 24.27 -8.41
C ALA A 358 -2.19 24.16 -6.90
N VAL A 359 -3.15 23.55 -6.21
CA VAL A 359 -2.96 22.97 -4.88
C VAL A 359 -2.85 21.46 -5.01
N ASN A 360 -1.94 20.86 -4.26
CA ASN A 360 -1.68 19.41 -4.28
C ASN A 360 -1.75 18.84 -2.86
N PHE A 361 -2.77 18.03 -2.60
CA PHE A 361 -3.05 17.49 -1.27
C PHE A 361 -1.92 16.58 -0.80
N LEU A 362 -1.50 15.64 -1.66
CA LEU A 362 -0.43 14.70 -1.31
C LEU A 362 0.89 15.43 -1.04
N LYS A 363 1.21 16.45 -1.83
CA LYS A 363 2.35 17.33 -1.60
C LYS A 363 2.26 18.01 -0.23
N GLY A 364 1.09 18.51 0.15
CA GLY A 364 0.85 19.09 1.48
C GLY A 364 1.19 18.14 2.62
N ALA A 365 0.79 16.86 2.52
CA ALA A 365 1.17 15.85 3.50
C ALA A 365 2.67 15.51 3.46
N VAL A 366 3.29 15.37 2.28
CA VAL A 366 4.74 15.13 2.18
C VAL A 366 5.54 16.26 2.84
N VAL A 367 5.07 17.49 2.77
CA VAL A 367 5.70 18.66 3.40
C VAL A 367 5.50 18.67 4.93
N THR A 368 4.42 18.12 5.46
CA THR A 368 4.02 18.33 6.86
C THR A 368 4.08 17.09 7.76
N ALA A 369 3.97 15.89 7.20
CA ALA A 369 3.96 14.64 7.96
C ALA A 369 5.28 14.39 8.70
N ASP A 370 5.25 13.67 9.81
CA ASP A 370 6.45 13.37 10.60
C ASP A 370 7.25 12.22 9.97
N ARG A 371 6.54 11.18 9.52
CA ARG A 371 7.09 10.04 8.78
C ARG A 371 6.36 9.84 7.46
N ILE A 372 7.05 9.26 6.47
CA ILE A 372 6.47 8.92 5.17
C ILE A 372 6.74 7.45 4.91
N VAL A 373 5.67 6.70 4.66
CA VAL A 373 5.71 5.29 4.34
C VAL A 373 5.23 5.09 2.90
N THR A 374 5.96 4.29 2.14
CA THR A 374 5.51 3.73 0.87
C THR A 374 5.30 2.24 1.06
N VAL A 375 4.46 1.64 0.21
CA VAL A 375 4.09 0.22 0.29
C VAL A 375 5.20 -0.78 -0.11
N SER A 376 6.44 -0.30 -0.33
CA SER A 376 7.64 -1.12 -0.49
C SER A 376 8.92 -0.28 -0.46
N GLN A 377 10.08 -0.91 -0.23
CA GLN A 377 11.39 -0.26 -0.15
C GLN A 377 11.95 0.09 -1.55
N GLY A 378 11.89 -0.82 -2.51
CA GLY A 378 12.12 -0.58 -3.92
C GLY A 378 11.21 0.52 -4.45
N TYR A 379 9.95 0.55 -4.01
CA TYR A 379 9.03 1.60 -4.34
C TYR A 379 9.46 2.96 -3.74
N SER A 380 9.93 2.98 -2.49
CA SER A 380 10.49 4.17 -1.85
C SER A 380 11.66 4.77 -2.63
N TRP A 381 12.46 3.94 -3.31
CA TRP A 381 13.51 4.41 -4.22
C TRP A 381 12.93 4.93 -5.52
N GLU A 382 12.00 4.21 -6.14
CA GLU A 382 11.42 4.58 -7.43
C GLU A 382 10.68 5.91 -7.39
N VAL A 383 9.95 6.18 -6.31
CA VAL A 383 9.28 7.48 -6.13
C VAL A 383 10.25 8.65 -6.04
N THR A 384 11.53 8.40 -5.72
CA THR A 384 12.57 9.44 -5.72
C THR A 384 13.20 9.66 -7.11
N THR A 385 12.80 8.88 -8.11
CA THR A 385 13.24 9.06 -9.51
C THR A 385 12.26 9.93 -10.29
N ALA A 386 12.75 10.62 -11.34
CA ALA A 386 11.91 11.49 -12.16
C ALA A 386 10.75 10.74 -12.86
N GLU A 387 10.97 9.49 -13.28
CA GLU A 387 9.95 8.67 -13.95
C GLU A 387 8.91 8.13 -12.96
N GLY A 388 9.34 7.66 -11.78
CA GLY A 388 8.46 7.05 -10.78
C GLY A 388 7.77 8.03 -9.83
N GLY A 389 8.35 9.21 -9.62
CA GLY A 389 7.86 10.19 -8.64
C GLY A 389 6.82 11.18 -9.14
N GLN A 390 6.48 11.17 -10.43
CA GLN A 390 5.45 12.03 -11.04
C GLN A 390 5.54 13.52 -10.62
N GLY A 391 6.76 14.06 -10.62
CA GLY A 391 7.05 15.44 -10.19
C GLY A 391 7.36 15.62 -8.71
N LEU A 392 6.89 14.73 -7.82
CA LEU A 392 7.15 14.78 -6.37
C LEU A 392 8.51 14.19 -5.97
N ASN A 393 9.30 13.69 -6.93
CA ASN A 393 10.53 12.96 -6.68
C ASN A 393 11.57 13.79 -5.89
N GLU A 394 11.76 15.06 -6.26
CA GLU A 394 12.67 15.97 -5.57
C GLU A 394 12.21 16.24 -4.13
N LEU A 395 10.89 16.34 -3.92
CA LEU A 395 10.32 16.53 -2.59
C LEU A 395 10.54 15.29 -1.70
N LEU A 396 10.23 14.10 -2.23
CA LEU A 396 10.39 12.84 -1.51
C LEU A 396 11.86 12.54 -1.21
N SER A 397 12.76 12.81 -2.16
CA SER A 397 14.20 12.66 -1.95
C SER A 397 14.77 13.66 -0.93
N SER A 398 14.23 14.88 -0.84
CA SER A 398 14.61 15.83 0.21
C SER A 398 14.28 15.32 1.62
N ARG A 399 13.26 14.46 1.73
CA ARG A 399 12.81 13.83 2.98
C ARG A 399 13.19 12.35 3.09
N LYS A 400 14.26 11.94 2.43
CA LYS A 400 14.72 10.54 2.38
C LYS A 400 15.00 9.94 3.77
N SER A 401 15.38 10.74 4.77
CA SER A 401 15.65 10.26 6.14
C SER A 401 14.41 9.75 6.88
N VAL A 402 13.22 10.20 6.47
CA VAL A 402 11.94 9.81 7.06
C VAL A 402 11.07 8.96 6.12
N LEU A 403 11.60 8.60 4.95
CA LEU A 403 10.95 7.78 3.95
C LEU A 403 11.29 6.31 4.16
N ASN A 404 10.27 5.48 4.40
CA ASN A 404 10.43 4.06 4.63
C ASN A 404 9.51 3.27 3.70
N GLY A 405 9.99 2.13 3.21
CA GLY A 405 9.15 1.16 2.51
C GLY A 405 8.76 0.01 3.41
N ILE A 406 7.47 -0.23 3.59
CA ILE A 406 6.96 -1.41 4.28
C ILE A 406 6.20 -2.27 3.28
N VAL A 407 6.60 -3.53 3.15
CA VAL A 407 5.87 -4.50 2.34
C VAL A 407 4.58 -4.86 3.08
N ASN A 408 3.45 -4.78 2.38
CA ASN A 408 2.16 -5.16 2.95
C ASN A 408 2.10 -6.65 3.26
N GLY A 409 1.32 -7.02 4.29
CA GLY A 409 0.93 -8.40 4.51
C GLY A 409 -0.23 -8.84 3.60
N ILE A 410 -0.58 -10.11 3.68
CA ILE A 410 -1.81 -10.67 3.12
C ILE A 410 -2.68 -11.26 4.22
N ASP A 411 -4.00 -11.26 4.02
CA ASP A 411 -4.91 -11.98 4.91
C ASP A 411 -4.81 -13.47 4.62
N ILE A 412 -4.15 -14.20 5.54
CA ILE A 412 -3.96 -15.64 5.46
C ILE A 412 -5.24 -16.43 5.75
N ASN A 413 -6.30 -15.81 6.29
CA ASN A 413 -7.59 -16.50 6.46
C ASN A 413 -8.26 -16.74 5.11
N ASP A 414 -8.20 -15.73 4.25
CA ASP A 414 -8.69 -15.81 2.88
C ASP A 414 -7.69 -16.58 2.00
N TRP A 415 -6.40 -16.27 2.13
CA TRP A 415 -5.34 -16.78 1.25
C TRP A 415 -4.49 -17.87 1.91
N ASN A 416 -5.09 -19.05 2.15
CA ASN A 416 -4.37 -20.22 2.65
C ASN A 416 -4.74 -21.50 1.88
N PRO A 417 -3.79 -22.14 1.17
CA PRO A 417 -4.07 -23.35 0.38
C PRO A 417 -4.57 -24.55 1.22
N THR A 418 -4.38 -24.52 2.54
CA THR A 418 -4.82 -25.57 3.46
C THR A 418 -6.31 -25.45 3.80
N THR A 419 -6.88 -24.25 3.77
CA THR A 419 -8.25 -23.97 4.27
C THR A 419 -9.14 -23.23 3.28
N ASP A 420 -8.59 -22.79 2.14
CA ASP A 420 -9.31 -21.99 1.16
C ASP A 420 -10.51 -22.74 0.58
N LYS A 421 -11.70 -22.20 0.84
CA LYS A 421 -12.99 -22.78 0.44
C LYS A 421 -13.24 -22.69 -1.06
N CYS A 422 -12.49 -21.85 -1.79
CA CYS A 422 -12.62 -21.68 -3.23
C CYS A 422 -11.90 -22.79 -4.01
N LEU A 423 -11.02 -23.56 -3.35
CA LEU A 423 -10.23 -24.62 -3.98
C LEU A 423 -10.98 -25.95 -4.02
N PRO A 424 -10.82 -26.74 -5.10
CA PRO A 424 -11.36 -28.09 -5.15
C PRO A 424 -10.60 -29.06 -4.22
N HIS A 425 -9.32 -28.80 -3.97
CA HIS A 425 -8.46 -29.60 -3.11
C HIS A 425 -7.52 -28.71 -2.30
N HIS A 426 -7.28 -29.10 -1.06
CA HIS A 426 -6.33 -28.42 -0.16
C HIS A 426 -4.95 -29.06 -0.22
N TYR A 427 -3.94 -28.26 0.12
CA TYR A 427 -2.55 -28.70 0.18
C TYR A 427 -1.74 -27.81 1.14
N SER A 428 -0.58 -28.30 1.56
CA SER A 428 0.35 -27.59 2.43
C SER A 428 1.78 -27.68 1.91
N VAL A 429 2.73 -27.04 2.60
CA VAL A 429 4.16 -27.15 2.28
C VAL A 429 4.69 -28.59 2.39
N ASP A 430 4.08 -29.40 3.26
CA ASP A 430 4.46 -30.79 3.51
C ASP A 430 3.86 -31.76 2.48
N ASP A 431 2.64 -31.47 2.00
CA ASP A 431 1.97 -32.24 0.94
C ASP A 431 1.48 -31.33 -0.19
N LEU A 432 2.24 -31.32 -1.29
CA LEU A 432 1.94 -30.56 -2.51
C LEU A 432 1.01 -31.32 -3.48
N SER A 433 0.58 -32.55 -3.16
CA SER A 433 -0.21 -33.38 -4.07
C SER A 433 -1.56 -32.75 -4.45
N GLY A 434 -2.15 -31.96 -3.55
CA GLY A 434 -3.38 -31.21 -3.82
C GLY A 434 -3.22 -30.15 -4.91
N LYS A 435 -2.03 -29.57 -5.07
CA LYS A 435 -1.75 -28.56 -6.10
C LYS A 435 -1.88 -29.16 -7.51
N ALA A 436 -1.35 -30.37 -7.74
CA ALA A 436 -1.47 -31.06 -9.02
C ALA A 436 -2.95 -31.36 -9.38
N LYS A 437 -3.78 -31.70 -8.38
CA LYS A 437 -5.23 -31.88 -8.58
C LYS A 437 -5.93 -30.56 -8.90
N CYS A 438 -5.59 -29.48 -8.20
CA CYS A 438 -6.08 -28.13 -8.51
C CYS A 438 -5.74 -27.72 -9.94
N LYS A 439 -4.52 -28.01 -10.42
CA LYS A 439 -4.12 -27.77 -11.81
C LYS A 439 -4.98 -28.55 -12.81
N ALA A 440 -5.22 -29.84 -12.55
CA ALA A 440 -6.05 -30.68 -13.42
C ALA A 440 -7.51 -30.20 -13.48
N GLU A 441 -8.10 -29.83 -12.34
CA GLU A 441 -9.46 -29.28 -12.28
C GLU A 441 -9.54 -27.91 -12.95
N LEU A 442 -8.53 -27.06 -12.77
CA LEU A 442 -8.45 -25.78 -13.47
C LEU A 442 -8.39 -25.98 -14.99
N GLN A 443 -7.56 -26.89 -15.48
CA GLN A 443 -7.51 -27.24 -16.92
C GLN A 443 -8.87 -27.71 -17.44
N LYS A 444 -9.60 -28.53 -16.67
CA LYS A 444 -10.97 -28.97 -17.04
C LYS A 444 -11.96 -27.81 -17.06
N GLU A 445 -11.98 -26.97 -16.03
CA GLU A 445 -12.87 -25.80 -15.91
C GLU A 445 -12.70 -24.87 -17.11
N LEU A 446 -11.47 -24.73 -17.60
CA LEU A 446 -11.11 -23.86 -18.71
C LEU A 446 -11.20 -24.53 -20.09
N GLY A 447 -11.49 -25.83 -20.14
CA GLY A 447 -11.50 -26.61 -21.37
C GLY A 447 -10.13 -26.70 -22.05
N LEU A 448 -9.04 -26.68 -21.28
CA LEU A 448 -7.68 -26.95 -21.74
C LEU A 448 -7.41 -28.47 -21.73
N PRO A 449 -6.44 -28.97 -22.52
CA PRO A 449 -6.01 -30.36 -22.43
C PRO A 449 -5.46 -30.65 -21.03
N VAL A 450 -5.98 -31.67 -20.34
CA VAL A 450 -5.52 -32.01 -18.99
C VAL A 450 -4.16 -32.70 -19.07
N ARG A 451 -3.10 -31.95 -18.75
CA ARG A 451 -1.69 -32.38 -18.84
C ARG A 451 -0.92 -31.87 -17.62
N GLU A 452 -0.28 -32.78 -16.90
CA GLU A 452 0.49 -32.43 -15.70
C GLU A 452 1.89 -31.91 -16.04
N ASP A 453 2.49 -32.48 -17.10
CA ASP A 453 3.86 -32.26 -17.56
C ASP A 453 4.11 -30.87 -18.17
N VAL A 454 3.03 -30.18 -18.57
CA VAL A 454 3.11 -28.90 -19.25
C VAL A 454 3.04 -27.74 -18.25
N PRO A 455 3.91 -26.72 -18.34
CA PRO A 455 3.84 -25.56 -17.45
C PRO A 455 2.57 -24.76 -17.72
N LEU A 456 1.80 -24.49 -16.67
CA LEU A 456 0.64 -23.61 -16.68
C LEU A 456 1.03 -22.25 -16.12
N ILE A 457 1.04 -21.23 -16.98
CA ILE A 457 1.35 -19.84 -16.61
C ILE A 457 0.04 -19.10 -16.41
N GLY A 458 -0.05 -18.22 -15.41
CA GLY A 458 -1.23 -17.41 -15.12
C GLY A 458 -0.90 -15.92 -15.07
N PHE A 459 -1.86 -15.08 -15.41
CA PHE A 459 -1.82 -13.64 -15.22
C PHE A 459 -3.09 -13.22 -14.46
N ILE A 460 -2.99 -12.25 -13.56
CA ILE A 460 -4.10 -11.74 -12.76
C ILE A 460 -3.94 -10.24 -12.65
N GLY A 461 -4.92 -9.45 -13.10
CA GLY A 461 -4.85 -8.00 -12.97
C GLY A 461 -5.67 -7.25 -14.01
N ARG A 462 -5.78 -5.94 -13.79
CA ARG A 462 -6.53 -5.03 -14.66
C ARG A 462 -5.95 -4.94 -16.08
N LEU A 463 -6.82 -4.69 -17.05
CA LEU A 463 -6.46 -4.37 -18.45
C LEU A 463 -6.00 -2.93 -18.59
N ASP A 464 -4.93 -2.58 -17.91
CA ASP A 464 -4.35 -1.25 -18.02
C ASP A 464 -2.92 -1.32 -18.55
N TYR A 465 -2.43 -0.16 -18.98
CA TYR A 465 -1.05 -0.01 -19.42
C TYR A 465 -0.05 -0.23 -18.27
N GLN A 466 -0.44 0.04 -17.02
CA GLN A 466 0.40 -0.12 -15.84
C GLN A 466 0.75 -1.58 -15.56
N LYS A 467 -0.13 -2.53 -15.85
CA LYS A 467 0.09 -3.98 -15.71
C LYS A 467 0.87 -4.61 -16.87
N GLY A 468 1.25 -3.83 -17.90
CA GLY A 468 2.10 -4.29 -18.99
C GLY A 468 1.41 -5.25 -19.97
N ILE A 469 0.09 -5.12 -20.15
CA ILE A 469 -0.69 -5.97 -21.07
C ILE A 469 -0.17 -5.91 -22.51
N ASP A 470 0.35 -4.75 -22.92
CA ASP A 470 0.95 -4.54 -24.22
C ASP A 470 2.18 -5.44 -24.45
N LEU A 471 3.01 -5.66 -23.42
CA LEU A 471 4.14 -6.60 -23.51
C LEU A 471 3.67 -8.04 -23.67
N ILE A 472 2.63 -8.43 -22.94
CA ILE A 472 2.09 -9.79 -23.05
C ILE A 472 1.54 -10.01 -24.47
N LYS A 473 0.79 -9.04 -24.99
CA LYS A 473 0.28 -9.07 -26.36
C LYS A 473 1.37 -9.28 -27.41
N MET A 474 2.54 -8.66 -27.24
CA MET A 474 3.68 -8.82 -28.14
C MET A 474 4.41 -10.16 -27.93
N ALA A 475 4.43 -10.70 -26.72
CA ALA A 475 5.14 -11.93 -26.37
C ALA A 475 4.39 -13.21 -26.72
N ILE A 476 3.06 -13.20 -26.72
CA ILE A 476 2.23 -14.39 -26.94
C ILE A 476 2.60 -15.17 -28.21
N PRO A 477 2.76 -14.55 -29.40
CA PRO A 477 3.11 -15.30 -30.62
C PRO A 477 4.42 -16.07 -30.52
N GLU A 478 5.43 -15.52 -29.84
CA GLU A 478 6.71 -16.18 -29.60
C GLU A 478 6.56 -17.34 -28.62
N LEU A 479 5.73 -17.17 -27.61
CA LEU A 479 5.53 -18.10 -26.50
C LEU A 479 4.70 -19.32 -26.93
N MET A 480 3.73 -19.14 -27.84
CA MET A 480 2.94 -20.25 -28.40
C MET A 480 3.75 -21.22 -29.26
N ARG A 481 4.97 -20.85 -29.69
CA ARG A 481 5.88 -21.74 -30.42
C ARG A 481 6.43 -22.87 -29.55
N GLU A 482 6.38 -22.72 -28.24
CA GLU A 482 6.84 -23.74 -27.29
C GLU A 482 5.69 -24.71 -26.94
N ASP A 483 6.01 -25.93 -26.47
CA ASP A 483 5.00 -26.88 -25.95
C ASP A 483 4.54 -26.48 -24.55
N VAL A 484 3.97 -25.28 -24.45
CA VAL A 484 3.49 -24.67 -23.22
C VAL A 484 1.97 -24.54 -23.33
N GLN A 485 1.27 -24.88 -22.25
CA GLN A 485 -0.11 -24.46 -22.08
C GLN A 485 -0.04 -23.10 -21.44
N PHE A 486 0.10 -22.12 -22.31
CA PHE A 486 0.15 -20.75 -21.88
C PHE A 486 -1.26 -20.26 -21.62
N TRP A 487 -1.69 -20.49 -20.39
CA TRP A 487 -2.96 -19.97 -19.97
C TRP A 487 -2.83 -18.47 -19.68
N PHE A 488 -3.84 -17.72 -20.09
CA PHE A 488 -3.83 -16.27 -20.01
C PHE A 488 -5.14 -15.83 -19.41
N LEU A 489 -5.35 -16.13 -18.13
CA LEU A 489 -6.47 -15.47 -17.50
C LEU A 489 -6.22 -14.00 -17.38
N LEU A 490 -7.31 -13.27 -17.47
CA LEU A 490 -7.32 -11.88 -17.18
C LEU A 490 -8.45 -11.61 -16.22
N LEU A 491 -8.09 -11.67 -14.94
CA LEU A 491 -8.95 -11.25 -13.86
C LEU A 491 -9.12 -9.74 -13.91
N PHE A 492 -10.27 -9.34 -14.44
CA PHE A 492 -10.73 -7.97 -14.45
C PHE A 492 -11.02 -7.53 -13.02
N LEU A 493 -10.08 -6.87 -12.33
CA LEU A 493 -10.38 -6.11 -11.12
C LEU A 493 -11.18 -4.86 -11.50
N GLN A 494 -12.49 -5.02 -11.70
CA GLN A 494 -13.49 -4.01 -11.33
C GLN A 494 -14.89 -4.63 -11.22
N VAL A 495 -15.33 -4.80 -9.97
CA VAL A 495 -16.76 -4.77 -9.64
C VAL A 495 -17.14 -3.29 -9.66
N MET A 496 -18.22 -2.98 -10.38
CA MET A 496 -18.80 -1.65 -10.60
C MET A 496 -18.14 -0.82 -11.70
N LEU A 497 -18.93 -0.60 -12.76
CA LEU A 497 -18.68 0.14 -13.99
C LEU A 497 -17.83 -0.56 -15.06
N GLY A 498 -18.41 -0.67 -16.26
CA GLY A 498 -17.87 -1.41 -17.38
C GLY A 498 -16.60 -0.81 -18.00
N SER A 499 -16.02 -1.64 -18.86
CA SER A 499 -14.86 -1.41 -19.73
C SER A 499 -13.51 -1.75 -19.09
N GLY A 500 -13.07 -2.99 -19.31
CA GLY A 500 -11.68 -3.15 -19.73
C GLY A 500 -11.52 -2.48 -21.07
N ASP A 501 -10.30 -2.13 -21.46
CA ASP A 501 -10.10 -1.61 -22.81
C ASP A 501 -10.73 -2.62 -23.80
N PRO A 502 -11.84 -2.26 -24.48
CA PRO A 502 -12.56 -3.22 -25.32
C PRO A 502 -11.67 -3.76 -26.43
N ILE A 503 -10.59 -3.03 -26.76
CA ILE A 503 -9.55 -3.44 -27.69
C ILE A 503 -8.77 -4.63 -27.14
N PHE A 504 -8.39 -4.62 -25.86
CA PHE A 504 -7.68 -5.73 -25.22
C PHE A 504 -8.59 -6.93 -24.98
N GLU A 505 -9.86 -6.72 -24.59
CA GLU A 505 -10.82 -7.82 -24.47
C GLU A 505 -11.07 -8.52 -25.82
N GLY A 506 -11.24 -7.73 -26.89
CA GLY A 506 -11.38 -8.24 -28.25
C GLY A 506 -10.14 -9.01 -28.72
N TRP A 507 -8.94 -8.50 -28.39
CA TRP A 507 -7.68 -9.18 -28.67
C TRP A 507 -7.54 -10.52 -27.93
N MET A 508 -8.01 -10.63 -26.69
CA MET A 508 -7.98 -11.90 -25.96
C MET A 508 -8.87 -12.95 -26.62
N ARG A 509 -10.11 -12.59 -26.97
CA ARG A 509 -11.04 -13.52 -27.63
C ARG A 509 -10.51 -13.98 -28.99
N SER A 510 -9.88 -13.10 -29.75
CA SER A 510 -9.26 -13.48 -31.03
C SER A 510 -8.05 -14.39 -30.84
N THR A 511 -7.22 -14.13 -29.83
CA THR A 511 -6.05 -14.95 -29.49
C THR A 511 -6.46 -16.35 -29.02
N GLU A 512 -7.50 -16.47 -28.19
CA GLU A 512 -8.07 -17.76 -27.79
C GLU A 512 -8.57 -18.57 -28.99
N SER A 513 -9.19 -17.91 -29.97
CA SER A 513 -9.61 -18.56 -31.21
C SER A 513 -8.42 -19.07 -32.04
N SER A 514 -7.32 -18.33 -32.07
CA SER A 514 -6.09 -18.74 -32.78
C SER A 514 -5.35 -19.89 -32.11
N TYR A 515 -5.38 -19.97 -30.78
CA TYR A 515 -4.61 -20.95 -29.99
C TYR A 515 -5.51 -21.73 -29.02
N LYS A 516 -6.55 -22.38 -29.57
CA LYS A 516 -7.62 -23.05 -28.80
C LYS A 516 -7.15 -24.17 -27.88
N ASP A 517 -5.97 -24.71 -28.01
CA ASP A 517 -5.45 -25.78 -27.15
C ASP A 517 -4.45 -25.27 -26.10
N LYS A 518 -3.98 -24.02 -26.24
CA LYS A 518 -2.92 -23.43 -25.41
C LYS A 518 -3.36 -22.22 -24.62
N PHE A 519 -4.19 -21.35 -25.18
CA PHE A 519 -4.58 -20.05 -24.61
C PHE A 519 -6.06 -20.01 -24.25
N ARG A 520 -6.39 -19.44 -23.09
CA ARG A 520 -7.77 -19.07 -22.71
C ARG A 520 -7.74 -17.70 -22.09
N GLY A 521 -8.67 -16.84 -22.51
CA GLY A 521 -8.89 -15.52 -21.97
C GLY A 521 -10.25 -15.41 -21.31
N TRP A 522 -10.30 -15.53 -19.98
CA TRP A 522 -11.52 -15.23 -19.23
C TRP A 522 -11.60 -13.74 -18.99
N VAL A 523 -12.75 -13.15 -19.29
CA VAL A 523 -13.01 -11.71 -19.14
C VAL A 523 -14.11 -11.55 -18.11
N GLY A 524 -13.76 -11.03 -16.94
CA GLY A 524 -14.69 -10.79 -15.84
C GLY A 524 -13.97 -10.61 -14.51
N PHE A 525 -14.71 -10.36 -13.42
CA PHE A 525 -14.20 -10.39 -12.06
C PHE A 525 -14.80 -11.55 -11.27
N SER A 526 -13.96 -12.38 -10.66
CA SER A 526 -14.41 -13.44 -9.76
C SER A 526 -13.30 -13.81 -8.80
N VAL A 527 -13.50 -13.48 -7.52
CA VAL A 527 -12.57 -13.86 -6.45
C VAL A 527 -12.40 -15.38 -6.38
N PRO A 528 -13.46 -16.21 -6.40
CA PRO A 528 -13.28 -17.66 -6.36
C PRO A 528 -12.42 -18.20 -7.51
N VAL A 529 -12.58 -17.62 -8.71
CA VAL A 529 -11.74 -17.98 -9.86
C VAL A 529 -10.30 -17.59 -9.59
N SER A 530 -10.01 -16.36 -9.12
CA SER A 530 -8.62 -15.95 -8.76
C SER A 530 -7.91 -16.88 -7.78
N HIS A 531 -8.63 -17.41 -6.80
CA HIS A 531 -8.06 -18.38 -5.85
C HIS A 531 -7.66 -19.69 -6.53
N ARG A 532 -8.56 -20.29 -7.32
CA ARG A 532 -8.28 -21.53 -8.06
C ARG A 532 -7.09 -21.44 -8.99
N ILE A 533 -6.84 -20.23 -9.48
CA ILE A 533 -5.79 -19.93 -10.43
C ILE A 533 -4.46 -19.83 -9.74
N THR A 534 -4.42 -19.01 -8.70
CA THR A 534 -3.25 -18.88 -7.86
C THR A 534 -2.84 -20.24 -7.33
N ALA A 535 -3.79 -21.15 -7.05
CA ALA A 535 -3.51 -22.54 -6.70
C ALA A 535 -3.06 -23.42 -7.87
N GLY A 536 -3.76 -23.38 -9.01
CA GLY A 536 -3.58 -24.33 -10.11
C GLY A 536 -2.43 -24.00 -11.07
N CYS A 537 -1.99 -22.75 -11.14
CA CYS A 537 -0.84 -22.36 -11.96
C CYS A 537 0.49 -22.82 -11.36
N ASP A 538 1.45 -23.09 -12.26
CA ASP A 538 2.84 -23.31 -11.88
C ASP A 538 3.57 -21.97 -11.74
N ILE A 539 3.31 -21.04 -12.68
CA ILE A 539 3.95 -19.72 -12.76
C ILE A 539 2.88 -18.63 -12.73
N LEU A 540 3.11 -17.57 -11.98
CA LEU A 540 2.31 -16.33 -12.07
C LEU A 540 3.14 -15.21 -12.67
N LEU A 541 2.67 -14.58 -13.74
CA LEU A 541 3.36 -13.51 -14.46
C LEU A 541 2.82 -12.14 -14.05
N MET A 542 3.72 -11.23 -13.69
CA MET A 542 3.41 -9.84 -13.32
C MET A 542 4.38 -8.88 -14.03
N PRO A 543 4.11 -8.50 -15.30
CA PRO A 543 4.96 -7.63 -16.09
C PRO A 543 4.62 -6.14 -15.86
N SER A 544 4.27 -5.79 -14.62
CA SER A 544 3.82 -4.45 -14.26
C SER A 544 4.92 -3.42 -14.49
N ARG A 545 4.60 -2.31 -15.15
CA ARG A 545 5.50 -1.16 -15.37
C ARG A 545 5.97 -0.58 -14.04
N PHE A 546 5.07 -0.52 -13.08
CA PHE A 546 5.33 0.03 -11.77
C PHE A 546 4.29 -0.50 -10.79
N GLU A 547 4.71 -1.27 -9.80
CA GLU A 547 3.81 -1.94 -8.87
C GLU A 547 4.16 -1.52 -7.44
N PRO A 548 3.39 -0.60 -6.83
CA PRO A 548 3.82 0.00 -5.58
C PRO A 548 3.89 -1.05 -4.46
N CYS A 549 2.90 -1.94 -4.35
CA CYS A 549 2.93 -3.08 -3.42
C CYS A 549 3.07 -4.42 -4.15
N GLY A 550 2.11 -4.71 -5.03
CA GLY A 550 1.94 -6.02 -5.64
C GLY A 550 1.47 -7.04 -4.59
N LEU A 551 0.18 -7.37 -4.57
CA LEU A 551 -0.30 -8.45 -3.69
C LEU A 551 -0.18 -9.82 -4.36
N ASN A 552 -0.22 -9.85 -5.69
CA ASN A 552 -0.24 -11.09 -6.47
C ASN A 552 1.01 -11.96 -6.25
N GLN A 553 2.18 -11.37 -6.03
CA GLN A 553 3.38 -12.18 -5.77
C GLN A 553 3.37 -12.80 -4.38
N LEU A 554 2.76 -12.13 -3.39
CA LEU A 554 2.58 -12.68 -2.05
C LEU A 554 1.59 -13.85 -2.12
N TYR A 555 0.47 -13.67 -2.83
CA TYR A 555 -0.49 -14.76 -3.09
C TYR A 555 0.16 -15.94 -3.84
N ALA A 556 0.97 -15.65 -4.87
CA ALA A 556 1.68 -16.68 -5.62
C ALA A 556 2.60 -17.49 -4.71
N MET A 557 3.46 -16.82 -3.94
CA MET A 557 4.38 -17.48 -3.01
C MET A 557 3.64 -18.31 -1.95
N GLN A 558 2.58 -17.74 -1.36
CA GLN A 558 1.75 -18.42 -0.35
C GLN A 558 1.11 -19.72 -0.87
N TYR A 559 0.80 -19.79 -2.16
CA TYR A 559 0.19 -20.95 -2.81
C TYR A 559 1.21 -21.87 -3.51
N GLY A 560 2.51 -21.61 -3.33
CA GLY A 560 3.57 -22.37 -4.01
C GLY A 560 3.52 -22.22 -5.54
N THR A 561 3.03 -21.09 -6.04
CA THR A 561 3.08 -20.71 -7.45
C THR A 561 4.25 -19.77 -7.65
N VAL A 562 5.13 -20.07 -8.59
CA VAL A 562 6.41 -19.35 -8.70
C VAL A 562 6.20 -18.03 -9.46
N PRO A 563 6.48 -16.87 -8.84
CA PRO A 563 6.27 -15.57 -9.48
C PRO A 563 7.38 -15.25 -10.49
N VAL A 564 6.99 -14.78 -11.67
CA VAL A 564 7.87 -14.14 -12.67
C VAL A 564 7.44 -12.69 -12.80
N VAL A 565 8.29 -11.78 -12.37
CA VAL A 565 7.91 -10.38 -12.13
C VAL A 565 8.86 -9.41 -12.82
N HIS A 566 8.37 -8.25 -13.22
CA HIS A 566 9.25 -7.14 -13.54
C HIS A 566 9.87 -6.61 -12.23
N GLY A 567 11.18 -6.35 -12.23
CA GLY A 567 11.93 -5.90 -11.06
C GLY A 567 11.68 -4.42 -10.70
N THR A 568 10.42 -4.04 -10.48
CA THR A 568 10.00 -2.71 -10.01
C THR A 568 9.17 -2.77 -8.73
N GLY A 569 9.18 -1.66 -8.00
CA GLY A 569 8.43 -1.39 -6.79
C GLY A 569 8.53 -2.52 -5.78
N GLY A 570 7.37 -2.96 -5.29
CA GLY A 570 7.26 -4.04 -4.32
C GLY A 570 7.64 -5.40 -4.88
N LEU A 571 7.55 -5.62 -6.20
CA LEU A 571 7.93 -6.89 -6.83
C LEU A 571 9.42 -7.18 -6.62
N ARG A 572 10.26 -6.15 -6.68
CA ARG A 572 11.71 -6.27 -6.49
C ARG A 572 12.10 -6.65 -5.06
N ASP A 573 11.37 -6.16 -4.07
CA ASP A 573 11.68 -6.44 -2.65
C ASP A 573 11.15 -7.80 -2.20
N THR A 574 10.06 -8.24 -2.80
CA THR A 574 9.32 -9.43 -2.37
C THR A 574 9.82 -10.71 -3.05
N VAL A 575 10.14 -10.62 -4.35
CA VAL A 575 10.59 -11.76 -5.16
C VAL A 575 12.11 -11.71 -5.33
N GLU A 576 12.78 -12.65 -4.66
CA GLU A 576 14.22 -12.84 -4.83
C GLU A 576 14.46 -13.77 -6.04
N THR A 577 15.27 -13.32 -6.99
CA THR A 577 15.58 -14.09 -8.20
C THR A 577 16.32 -15.37 -7.85
N PHE A 578 15.88 -16.49 -8.42
CA PHE A 578 16.45 -17.81 -8.20
C PHE A 578 17.95 -17.84 -8.50
N ASN A 579 18.73 -18.28 -7.51
CA ASN A 579 20.16 -18.51 -7.63
C ASN A 579 20.50 -19.92 -7.11
N PRO A 580 20.85 -20.87 -8.00
CA PRO A 580 21.18 -22.23 -7.58
C PRO A 580 22.59 -22.37 -6.95
N PHE A 581 23.39 -21.30 -6.92
CA PHE A 581 24.80 -21.32 -6.51
C PHE A 581 25.09 -20.54 -5.22
N GLY A 582 24.08 -20.35 -4.36
CA GLY A 582 24.22 -19.64 -3.09
C GLY A 582 25.15 -20.35 -2.10
N ALA A 583 25.65 -19.60 -1.11
CA ALA A 583 26.59 -20.14 -0.11
C ALA A 583 25.96 -21.24 0.76
N LYS A 584 24.62 -21.24 0.89
CA LYS A 584 23.84 -22.27 1.58
C LYS A 584 23.07 -23.19 0.61
N GLY A 585 23.43 -23.20 -0.68
CA GLY A 585 22.75 -23.95 -1.73
C GLY A 585 21.82 -23.07 -2.55
N GLU A 586 20.66 -23.61 -2.95
CA GLU A 586 19.69 -22.89 -3.77
C GLU A 586 18.94 -21.80 -2.99
N GLU A 587 18.95 -20.58 -3.51
CA GLU A 587 18.34 -19.39 -2.93
C GLU A 587 17.31 -18.77 -3.89
N GLY A 588 16.41 -17.93 -3.37
CA GLY A 588 15.39 -17.22 -4.14
C GLY A 588 14.01 -17.88 -4.16
N THR A 589 13.01 -17.09 -4.56
CA THR A 589 11.57 -17.43 -4.55
C THR A 589 10.90 -17.30 -5.92
N GLY A 590 11.57 -16.76 -6.93
CA GLY A 590 11.02 -16.64 -8.28
C GLY A 590 12.01 -16.02 -9.27
N TRP A 591 11.52 -15.32 -10.29
CA TRP A 591 12.38 -14.58 -11.22
C TRP A 591 11.93 -13.13 -11.35
N ALA A 592 12.77 -12.19 -10.91
CA ALA A 592 12.63 -10.78 -11.23
C ALA A 592 13.45 -10.45 -12.48
N PHE A 593 12.81 -9.91 -13.52
CA PHE A 593 13.48 -9.51 -14.77
C PHE A 593 13.53 -7.99 -14.93
N SER A 594 14.57 -7.49 -15.58
CA SER A 594 14.76 -6.07 -15.92
C SER A 594 15.72 -5.95 -17.10
N PRO A 595 15.58 -4.95 -18.00
CA PRO A 595 14.48 -3.97 -18.10
C PRO A 595 13.15 -4.57 -18.60
N LEU A 596 12.07 -3.79 -18.55
CA LEU A 596 10.74 -4.19 -19.05
C LEU A 596 10.70 -4.24 -20.58
N THR A 597 11.17 -5.34 -21.14
CA THR A 597 11.13 -5.62 -22.59
C THR A 597 10.58 -7.01 -22.86
N VAL A 598 10.02 -7.19 -24.06
CA VAL A 598 9.50 -8.48 -24.52
C VAL A 598 10.57 -9.57 -24.44
N ASP A 599 11.78 -9.29 -24.89
CA ASP A 599 12.89 -10.25 -24.89
C ASP A 599 13.28 -10.70 -23.48
N LYS A 600 13.33 -9.77 -22.52
CA LYS A 600 13.70 -10.09 -21.13
C LYS A 600 12.60 -10.86 -20.41
N MET A 601 11.34 -10.52 -20.66
CA MET A 601 10.20 -11.27 -20.16
C MET A 601 10.19 -12.70 -20.70
N LEU A 602 10.34 -12.87 -22.02
CA LEU A 602 10.42 -14.19 -22.65
C LEU A 602 11.61 -15.00 -22.15
N TRP A 603 12.77 -14.37 -21.96
CA TRP A 603 13.94 -15.02 -21.39
C TRP A 603 13.66 -15.56 -19.97
N ALA A 604 13.09 -14.73 -19.09
CA ALA A 604 12.77 -15.14 -17.72
C ALA A 604 11.72 -16.27 -17.68
N LEU A 605 10.68 -16.17 -18.52
CA LEU A 605 9.67 -17.23 -18.65
C LEU A 605 10.30 -18.53 -19.15
N ARG A 606 11.17 -18.50 -20.17
CA ARG A 606 11.88 -19.68 -20.68
C ARG A 606 12.76 -20.31 -19.62
N THR A 607 13.51 -19.51 -18.86
CA THR A 607 14.33 -20.00 -17.74
C THR A 607 13.47 -20.68 -16.67
N ALA A 608 12.34 -20.08 -16.30
CA ALA A 608 11.41 -20.69 -15.35
C ALA A 608 10.84 -22.02 -15.88
N MET A 609 10.43 -22.06 -17.15
CA MET A 609 9.88 -23.26 -17.79
C MET A 609 10.92 -24.39 -17.95
N SER A 610 12.16 -24.06 -18.31
CA SER A 610 13.26 -25.02 -18.34
C SER A 610 13.52 -25.60 -16.94
N THR A 611 13.53 -24.75 -15.91
CA THR A 611 13.68 -25.22 -14.52
C THR A 611 12.53 -26.15 -14.12
N PHE A 612 11.28 -25.78 -14.46
CA PHE A 612 10.11 -26.62 -14.20
C PHE A 612 10.18 -27.99 -14.90
N ARG A 613 10.71 -28.08 -16.12
CA ARG A 613 10.77 -29.34 -16.87
C ARG A 613 11.96 -30.21 -16.49
N GLU A 614 13.14 -29.60 -16.40
CA GLU A 614 14.42 -30.31 -16.30
C GLU A 614 14.86 -30.49 -14.84
N HIS A 615 14.45 -29.61 -13.93
CA HIS A 615 14.96 -29.55 -12.54
C HIS A 615 13.80 -29.51 -11.53
N LYS A 616 12.95 -30.54 -11.53
CA LYS A 616 11.81 -30.69 -10.61
C LYS A 616 12.19 -30.54 -9.12
N PRO A 617 13.31 -31.09 -8.61
CA PRO A 617 13.71 -30.89 -7.21
C PRO A 617 13.96 -29.41 -6.86
N SER A 618 14.62 -28.68 -7.76
CA SER A 618 14.86 -27.24 -7.59
C SER A 618 13.56 -26.44 -7.64
N TRP A 619 12.62 -26.86 -8.48
CA TRP A 619 11.28 -26.27 -8.56
C TRP A 619 10.50 -26.43 -7.26
N GLU A 620 10.49 -27.64 -6.67
CA GLU A 620 9.87 -27.85 -5.35
C GLU A 620 10.55 -27.00 -4.26
N GLY A 621 11.87 -26.84 -4.32
CA GLY A 621 12.60 -25.94 -3.43
C GLY A 621 12.13 -24.49 -3.53
N LEU A 622 11.92 -23.98 -4.76
CA LEU A 622 11.36 -22.64 -5.01
C LEU A 622 9.96 -22.49 -4.41
N MET A 623 9.09 -23.46 -4.65
CA MET A 623 7.72 -23.46 -4.13
C MET A 623 7.72 -23.44 -2.59
N LYS A 624 8.48 -24.35 -1.96
CA LYS A 624 8.54 -24.46 -0.50
C LYS A 624 9.08 -23.18 0.14
N ARG A 625 10.17 -22.60 -0.38
CA ARG A 625 10.71 -21.32 0.12
C ARG A 625 9.67 -20.18 0.05
N GLY A 626 8.87 -20.14 -1.01
CA GLY A 626 7.77 -19.18 -1.14
C GLY A 626 6.68 -19.38 -0.07
N MET A 627 6.26 -20.63 0.14
CA MET A 627 5.19 -21.00 1.09
C MET A 627 5.60 -20.87 2.56
N THR A 628 6.89 -21.04 2.89
CA THR A 628 7.39 -20.90 4.27
C THR A 628 7.68 -19.47 4.68
N LYS A 629 7.72 -18.53 3.73
CA LYS A 629 8.03 -17.13 4.02
C LYS A 629 6.82 -16.50 4.71
N ASP A 630 7.08 -15.79 5.80
CA ASP A 630 6.03 -15.08 6.53
C ASP A 630 5.57 -13.85 5.73
N HIS A 631 4.33 -13.91 5.23
CA HIS A 631 3.66 -12.82 4.52
C HIS A 631 2.51 -12.25 5.36
N THR A 632 2.49 -12.49 6.67
CA THR A 632 1.41 -12.04 7.56
C THR A 632 1.47 -10.54 7.84
N TRP A 633 0.34 -10.02 8.32
CA TRP A 633 0.25 -8.63 8.78
C TRP A 633 0.99 -8.37 10.10
N ASP A 634 1.32 -9.40 10.89
CA ASP A 634 2.05 -9.22 12.16
C ASP A 634 3.47 -8.71 11.93
N HIS A 635 4.18 -9.30 10.97
CA HIS A 635 5.51 -8.81 10.58
C HIS A 635 5.45 -7.37 10.05
N ALA A 636 4.44 -7.05 9.23
CA ALA A 636 4.25 -5.67 8.75
C ALA A 636 3.94 -4.70 9.91
N ALA A 637 3.08 -5.09 10.85
CA ALA A 637 2.71 -4.28 12.00
C ALA A 637 3.91 -3.94 12.89
N GLU A 638 4.83 -4.90 13.13
CA GLU A 638 6.06 -4.65 13.89
C GLU A 638 6.95 -3.58 13.22
N GLN A 639 7.02 -3.56 11.88
CA GLN A 639 7.73 -2.52 11.15
C GLN A 639 7.07 -1.14 11.30
N TYR A 640 5.73 -1.09 11.28
CA TYR A 640 4.98 0.14 11.53
C TYR A 640 5.19 0.65 12.96
N GLU A 641 5.15 -0.23 13.97
CA GLU A 641 5.42 0.10 15.37
C GLU A 641 6.79 0.80 15.51
N GLN A 642 7.82 0.25 14.88
CA GLN A 642 9.16 0.84 14.91
C GLN A 642 9.20 2.26 14.30
N ILE A 643 8.45 2.50 13.22
CA ILE A 643 8.33 3.83 12.60
C ILE A 643 7.59 4.80 13.52
N PHE A 644 6.53 4.33 14.18
CA PHE A 644 5.78 5.16 15.11
C PHE A 644 6.64 5.59 16.30
N GLU A 645 7.45 4.69 16.84
CA GLU A 645 8.41 5.02 17.90
C GLU A 645 9.38 6.13 17.47
N TRP A 646 9.96 6.05 16.26
CA TRP A 646 10.82 7.13 15.76
C TRP A 646 10.07 8.46 15.66
N ALA A 647 8.82 8.45 15.18
CA ALA A 647 8.02 9.65 15.05
C ALA A 647 7.78 10.35 16.40
N PHE A 648 7.51 9.59 17.46
CA PHE A 648 7.24 10.15 18.79
C PHE A 648 8.50 10.58 19.54
N VAL A 649 9.65 9.95 19.27
CA VAL A 649 10.95 10.39 19.81
C VAL A 649 11.36 11.73 19.19
N ASP A 650 11.11 11.91 17.90
CA ASP A 650 11.42 13.15 17.20
C ASP A 650 10.40 14.27 17.52
N GLN A 651 10.84 15.52 17.36
CA GLN A 651 9.93 16.67 17.38
C GLN A 651 8.97 16.60 16.17
N PRO A 652 7.77 17.21 16.25
CA PRO A 652 6.92 17.36 15.08
C PRO A 652 7.73 18.02 13.94
N TYR A 653 7.70 17.43 12.75
CA TYR A 653 8.51 17.92 11.63
C TYR A 653 8.15 19.36 11.26
N VAL A 654 6.86 19.68 11.31
CA VAL A 654 6.34 21.05 11.24
C VAL A 654 5.57 21.35 12.52
N MET A 655 6.03 22.37 13.24
CA MET A 655 5.44 22.83 14.50
C MET A 655 4.27 23.80 14.29
#